data_AF-A0A520X4R4-F1
#
_entry.id   AF-A0A520X4R4-F1
#
_cell.length_a   1.000
_cell.length_b   1.000
_cell.length_c   1.000
_cell.angle_alpha   90.00
_cell.angle_beta   90.00
_cell.angle_gamma   90.00
#
_symmetry.space_group_name_H-M   'P 1'
#
loop_
_entity.id
_entity.type
_entity.pdbx_description
1 polymer ?
#
loop_
_entity_poly.entity_id
_entity_poly.type
_entity_poly.pdbx_seq_one_letter_code
_entity_poly.pdbx_strand_id
1 'polypeptide(L)'
;MDLFPLTLFPDGALASSVITTVWVGVFVLCFFNLRFGWVLSGLVVPGYLVPLVIVKPVAALVIVIEAILTYLIVWTFSEKISRGRFPALFGRDRFMGLILASIAVRLSMDGVILPEFADWLQENFDRRFDWRDNLQSFGLVIISLLANQFWKPGLGRGLAAAVVTIGLTYLIVRFGLMEFTNFRMSGVSYLYEGLASSILASPKAYIILTLTAMIASQVNVRYGWDFSGILIPALIALQWYQPTKVLTSFAEAIVIYLIARAVLKMPMMANATIEGGRKLLLFFNISFAWKMVVGWAVVWAGLDVKTTDFYGFGYLLSTLIAIKAHDKNIFPRLARSTLQVSLLGAIFGNLFGFALSAAVTRGNSTDDPDKAAAATPSHTPRLDNLLVQAVGDAHVRRLRGKAQPLSPESAETLSGLIEMFEAGIPATSPAFDLTADDWRVQRVEGGHFAIIRADGAGAETLVFNPSASRDLAIVVPDPTTLPGLGLAGRELQRAEDARWLVIAAPTPSTALIETGVVDVFRSTSNDARLRLEGDRGAVGSQAIFADRSASAADISALRKTLPGLAVTLRATATQRIGDVARIVLDQNSVESLSRTVFADEGHGQAGLVRCTMPRAGNLSRGWSDLGQLAYLRFEITRPMLASVREGSKPAIAVAAARLGGFELDRCRLAGRNQWRLHAPLRDEGSAFFAEGEELDKVVLSYRSPDSALAARIGAATFSRWEGDALIVAPRSDTLFRSSRSSFDVLWQSVVRAQERSDQVSILQLREAPASALLRKLTQEVVIARDRVGAPDADFEPLLSAMRNAGLRAELADADPRWAGFERRPGTALRYLTQTSGRRYAIGWVIMPEQVP
;
A
#
# COMPACT_ATOMS: atom_id res chain seq x y z
N MET A 1 -40.28 -12.37 -8.53
CA MET A 1 -39.99 -11.12 -9.27
C MET A 1 -39.60 -10.10 -8.23
N ASP A 2 -38.31 -9.93 -8.00
CA ASP A 2 -37.81 -8.96 -7.03
C ASP A 2 -37.91 -7.57 -7.67
N LEU A 3 -38.94 -6.81 -7.29
CA LEU A 3 -39.21 -5.44 -7.77
C LEU A 3 -38.10 -4.43 -7.41
N PHE A 4 -37.16 -4.84 -6.56
CA PHE A 4 -36.03 -4.03 -6.11
C PHE A 4 -34.72 -4.83 -6.17
N PRO A 5 -33.60 -4.16 -6.48
CA PRO A 5 -33.45 -2.72 -6.72
C PRO A 5 -33.81 -2.28 -8.16
N LEU A 6 -34.43 -1.10 -8.30
CA LEU A 6 -34.69 -0.49 -9.61
C LEU A 6 -33.39 -0.05 -10.28
N THR A 7 -33.14 -0.49 -11.51
CA THR A 7 -31.97 -0.12 -12.32
C THR A 7 -32.15 1.26 -12.96
N LEU A 8 -32.13 2.30 -12.13
CA LEU A 8 -32.35 3.69 -12.57
C LEU A 8 -31.08 4.32 -13.13
N PHE A 9 -29.93 4.01 -12.54
CA PHE A 9 -28.65 4.63 -12.88
C PHE A 9 -27.81 3.73 -13.81
N PRO A 10 -27.10 4.28 -14.81
CA PRO A 10 -26.17 3.49 -15.61
C PRO A 10 -24.99 3.00 -14.76
N ASP A 11 -24.70 1.70 -14.86
CA ASP A 11 -23.59 1.04 -14.16
C ASP A 11 -22.23 1.57 -14.63
N GLY A 12 -21.27 1.69 -13.71
CA GLY A 12 -19.96 2.31 -13.99
C GLY A 12 -19.98 3.84 -14.13
N ALA A 13 -21.14 4.49 -13.98
CA ALA A 13 -21.31 5.93 -14.15
C ALA A 13 -21.98 6.61 -12.95
N LEU A 14 -23.31 6.78 -12.96
CA LEU A 14 -24.05 7.53 -11.91
C LEU A 14 -24.44 6.65 -10.71
N ALA A 15 -24.42 5.33 -10.89
CA ALA A 15 -24.75 4.36 -9.85
C ALA A 15 -23.76 4.38 -8.67
N SER A 16 -22.54 4.89 -8.86
CA SER A 16 -21.51 4.95 -7.81
C SER A 16 -20.78 6.29 -7.77
N SER A 17 -21.48 7.39 -8.10
CA SER A 17 -20.89 8.73 -8.23
C SER A 17 -21.43 9.74 -7.23
N VAL A 18 -20.55 10.63 -6.78
CA VAL A 18 -20.86 11.80 -5.93
C VAL A 18 -21.80 12.78 -6.65
N ILE A 19 -21.91 12.72 -7.99
CA ILE A 19 -22.84 13.55 -8.78
C ILE A 19 -24.28 13.38 -8.27
N THR A 20 -24.69 12.13 -8.01
CA THR A 20 -26.07 11.80 -7.60
C THR A 20 -26.38 12.33 -6.20
N THR A 21 -25.43 12.21 -5.25
CA THR A 21 -25.63 12.75 -3.89
C THR A 21 -25.61 14.27 -3.85
N VAL A 22 -24.81 14.92 -4.71
CA VAL A 22 -24.83 16.38 -4.90
C VAL A 22 -26.15 16.85 -5.48
N TRP A 23 -26.66 16.16 -6.50
CA TRP A 23 -27.96 16.50 -7.07
C TRP A 23 -29.07 16.50 -5.99
N VAL A 24 -29.13 15.45 -5.14
CA VAL A 24 -30.05 15.41 -4.00
C VAL A 24 -29.81 16.56 -3.01
N GLY A 25 -28.55 16.83 -2.67
CA GLY A 25 -28.19 17.93 -1.76
C GLY A 25 -28.64 19.31 -2.26
N VAL A 26 -28.52 19.56 -3.58
CA VAL A 26 -29.01 20.80 -4.21
C VAL A 26 -30.53 20.90 -4.11
N PHE A 27 -31.26 19.80 -4.30
CA PHE A 27 -32.71 19.75 -4.12
C PHE A 27 -33.13 20.12 -2.70
N VAL A 28 -32.51 19.50 -1.71
CA VAL A 28 -32.78 19.78 -0.30
C VAL A 28 -32.51 21.25 0.01
N LEU A 29 -31.35 21.77 -0.41
CA LEU A 29 -30.96 23.14 -0.11
C LEU A 29 -31.84 24.18 -0.82
N CYS A 30 -32.24 23.92 -2.07
CA CYS A 30 -33.19 24.77 -2.80
C CYS A 30 -34.60 24.71 -2.20
N PHE A 31 -35.05 23.53 -1.73
CA PHE A 31 -36.32 23.41 -1.01
C PHE A 31 -36.34 24.31 0.23
N PHE A 32 -35.32 24.24 1.08
CA PHE A 32 -35.24 25.09 2.27
C PHE A 32 -35.06 26.58 1.93
N ASN A 33 -34.35 26.91 0.84
CA ASN A 33 -34.28 28.28 0.37
C ASN A 33 -35.66 28.82 -0.07
N LEU A 34 -36.41 28.06 -0.87
CA LEU A 34 -37.71 28.48 -1.38
C LEU A 34 -38.78 28.50 -0.28
N ARG A 35 -38.71 27.58 0.68
CA ARG A 35 -39.74 27.44 1.73
C ARG A 35 -39.49 28.30 2.96
N PHE A 36 -38.23 28.48 3.34
CA PHE A 36 -37.81 29.13 4.60
C PHE A 36 -36.81 30.28 4.42
N GLY A 37 -36.46 30.63 3.17
CA GLY A 37 -35.55 31.75 2.90
C GLY A 37 -34.09 31.49 3.29
N TRP A 38 -33.69 30.24 3.46
CA TRP A 38 -32.31 29.89 3.83
C TRP A 38 -31.30 30.31 2.76
N VAL A 39 -30.06 30.60 3.16
CA VAL A 39 -29.04 31.11 2.24
C VAL A 39 -28.57 29.99 1.30
N LEU A 40 -28.49 30.26 -0.01
CA LEU A 40 -27.96 29.33 -1.03
C LEU A 40 -26.41 29.20 -1.01
N SER A 41 -25.78 29.42 0.15
CA SER A 41 -24.32 29.32 0.30
C SER A 41 -23.94 27.87 0.61
N GLY A 42 -22.79 27.43 0.10
CA GLY A 42 -22.36 26.03 0.30
C GLY A 42 -23.25 25.01 -0.41
N LEU A 43 -23.78 25.36 -1.59
CA LEU A 43 -24.75 24.59 -2.39
C LEU A 43 -24.48 23.07 -2.45
N VAL A 44 -23.20 22.73 -2.45
CA VAL A 44 -22.66 21.40 -2.72
C VAL A 44 -22.41 20.59 -1.45
N VAL A 45 -22.21 21.30 -0.34
CA VAL A 45 -21.68 20.76 0.91
C VAL A 45 -22.52 19.57 1.41
N PRO A 46 -23.87 19.62 1.40
CA PRO A 46 -24.67 18.47 1.82
C PRO A 46 -24.38 17.19 1.04
N GLY A 47 -24.34 17.27 -0.29
CA GLY A 47 -24.12 16.08 -1.12
C GLY A 47 -22.70 15.54 -1.11
N TYR A 48 -21.73 16.35 -0.68
CA TYR A 48 -20.34 15.94 -0.50
C TYR A 48 -20.06 15.31 0.86
N LEU A 49 -20.66 15.86 1.91
CA LEU A 49 -20.47 15.34 3.25
C LEU A 49 -21.25 14.05 3.50
N VAL A 50 -22.41 13.84 2.87
CA VAL A 50 -23.22 12.63 3.09
C VAL A 50 -22.48 11.31 2.79
N PRO A 51 -21.79 11.15 1.64
CA PRO A 51 -20.95 9.97 1.42
C PRO A 51 -19.89 9.77 2.51
N LEU A 52 -19.26 10.86 2.97
CA LEU A 52 -18.27 10.81 4.05
C LEU A 52 -18.90 10.45 5.39
N VAL A 53 -20.08 10.98 5.72
CA VAL A 53 -20.82 10.61 6.94
C VAL A 53 -21.18 9.12 6.94
N ILE A 54 -21.47 8.53 5.77
CA ILE A 54 -21.79 7.11 5.63
C ILE A 54 -20.53 6.23 5.73
N VAL A 55 -19.42 6.64 5.10
CA VAL A 55 -18.21 5.80 4.95
C VAL A 55 -17.16 6.08 6.03
N LYS A 56 -16.85 7.35 6.31
CA LYS A 56 -15.86 7.83 7.30
C LYS A 56 -16.45 8.96 8.17
N PRO A 57 -17.32 8.65 9.15
CA PRO A 57 -18.04 9.67 9.93
C PRO A 57 -17.12 10.58 10.74
N VAL A 58 -15.98 10.07 11.22
CA VAL A 58 -14.99 10.85 11.98
C VAL A 58 -14.34 11.91 11.10
N ALA A 59 -13.95 11.57 9.87
CA ALA A 59 -13.39 12.54 8.92
C ALA A 59 -14.40 13.64 8.58
N ALA A 60 -15.69 13.28 8.42
CA ALA A 60 -16.75 14.27 8.20
C ALA A 60 -16.89 15.23 9.39
N LEU A 61 -16.76 14.74 10.62
CA LEU A 61 -16.77 15.59 11.83
C LEU A 61 -15.56 16.53 11.87
N VAL A 62 -14.37 16.04 11.56
CA VAL A 62 -13.14 16.86 11.48
C VAL A 62 -13.31 17.98 10.46
N ILE A 63 -13.86 17.72 9.28
CA ILE A 63 -14.15 18.74 8.26
C ILE A 63 -15.07 19.85 8.81
N VAL A 64 -16.08 19.48 9.58
CA VAL A 64 -16.98 20.46 10.23
C VAL A 64 -16.21 21.29 11.25
N ILE A 65 -15.37 20.68 12.09
CA ILE A 65 -14.54 21.38 13.07
C ILE A 65 -13.58 22.36 12.37
N GLU A 66 -12.87 21.92 11.33
CA GLU A 66 -11.97 22.75 10.54
C GLU A 66 -12.69 23.94 9.88
N ALA A 67 -13.93 23.73 9.40
CA ALA A 67 -14.74 24.80 8.82
C ALA A 67 -15.16 25.83 9.88
N ILE A 68 -15.49 25.38 11.10
CA ILE A 68 -15.78 26.26 12.24
C ILE A 68 -14.54 27.08 12.61
N LEU A 69 -13.38 26.44 12.73
CA LEU A 69 -12.11 27.13 13.03
C LEU A 69 -11.76 28.15 11.93
N THR A 70 -11.89 27.77 10.67
CA THR A 70 -11.68 28.64 9.51
C THR A 70 -12.59 29.86 9.58
N TYR A 71 -13.88 29.66 9.85
CA TYR A 71 -14.84 30.75 10.04
C TYR A 71 -14.43 31.67 11.20
N LEU A 72 -14.04 31.10 12.35
CA LEU A 72 -13.66 31.86 13.54
C LEU A 72 -12.39 32.70 13.32
N ILE A 73 -11.40 32.16 12.61
CA ILE A 73 -10.16 32.89 12.28
C ILE A 73 -10.48 34.09 11.39
N VAL A 74 -11.21 33.86 10.29
CA VAL A 74 -11.56 34.95 9.35
C VAL A 74 -12.49 35.97 9.99
N TRP A 75 -13.46 35.52 10.80
CA TRP A 75 -14.34 36.40 11.55
C TRP A 75 -13.56 37.25 12.56
N THR A 76 -12.66 36.66 13.34
CA THR A 76 -11.82 37.38 14.31
C THR A 76 -10.92 38.39 13.63
N PHE A 77 -10.28 37.99 12.52
CA PHE A 77 -9.43 38.87 11.73
C PHE A 77 -10.22 40.05 11.14
N SER A 78 -11.39 39.77 10.55
CA SER A 78 -12.26 40.77 9.92
C SER A 78 -12.86 41.75 10.92
N GLU A 79 -13.38 41.27 12.05
CA GLU A 79 -14.20 42.08 12.96
C GLU A 79 -13.38 42.73 14.09
N LYS A 80 -12.34 42.04 14.61
CA LYS A 80 -11.56 42.53 15.76
C LYS A 80 -10.24 43.20 15.38
N ILE A 81 -9.53 42.70 14.36
CA ILE A 81 -8.17 43.14 14.04
C ILE A 81 -8.15 44.20 12.93
N SER A 82 -9.04 44.09 11.94
CA SER A 82 -9.00 44.89 10.72
C SER A 82 -9.94 46.11 10.69
N ARG A 83 -10.38 46.65 11.85
CA ARG A 83 -11.16 47.90 11.87
C ARG A 83 -10.33 49.05 11.27
N GLY A 84 -10.53 49.32 9.98
CA GLY A 84 -10.03 50.49 9.26
C GLY A 84 -8.76 50.35 8.39
N ARG A 85 -8.01 49.23 8.42
CA ARG A 85 -6.69 49.13 7.72
C ARG A 85 -6.62 48.27 6.46
N PHE A 86 -7.51 47.30 6.25
CA PHE A 86 -7.49 46.43 5.05
C PHE A 86 -8.85 46.37 4.33
N PRO A 87 -9.21 47.39 3.53
CA PRO A 87 -10.47 47.41 2.78
C PRO A 87 -10.59 46.28 1.74
N ALA A 88 -9.47 45.74 1.26
CA ALA A 88 -9.42 44.71 0.22
C ALA A 88 -9.90 43.31 0.66
N LEU A 89 -10.01 43.05 1.96
CA LEU A 89 -10.60 41.80 2.48
C LEU A 89 -12.12 41.86 2.61
N PHE A 90 -12.74 43.01 2.31
CA PHE A 90 -14.18 43.18 2.35
C PHE A 90 -14.81 42.99 0.95
N GLY A 91 -15.93 42.25 0.91
CA GLY A 91 -16.70 42.03 -0.32
C GLY A 91 -16.43 40.68 -0.99
N ARG A 92 -16.19 40.69 -2.31
CA ARG A 92 -16.08 39.47 -3.15
C ARG A 92 -14.83 38.63 -2.86
N ASP A 93 -13.78 39.24 -2.28
CA ASP A 93 -12.52 38.59 -1.88
C ASP A 93 -12.59 37.88 -0.52
N ARG A 94 -13.71 37.98 0.22
CA ARG A 94 -13.92 37.24 1.48
C ARG A 94 -13.71 35.73 1.33
N PHE A 95 -14.08 35.20 0.17
CA PHE A 95 -13.99 33.78 -0.10
C PHE A 95 -12.53 33.33 -0.30
N MET A 96 -11.67 34.23 -0.80
CA MET A 96 -10.22 34.02 -0.81
C MET A 96 -9.67 33.90 0.61
N GLY A 97 -10.08 34.81 1.51
CA GLY A 97 -9.70 34.77 2.92
C GLY A 97 -10.09 33.46 3.60
N LEU A 98 -11.29 32.95 3.32
CA LEU A 98 -11.74 31.63 3.81
C LEU A 98 -10.92 30.47 3.22
N ILE A 99 -10.54 30.52 1.94
CA ILE A 99 -9.66 29.51 1.33
C ILE A 99 -8.28 29.52 2.01
N LEU A 100 -7.65 30.69 2.14
CA LEU A 100 -6.33 30.83 2.76
C LEU A 100 -6.33 30.40 4.23
N ALA A 101 -7.34 30.82 5.00
CA ALA A 101 -7.50 30.38 6.38
C ALA A 101 -7.73 28.86 6.48
N SER A 102 -8.51 28.27 5.57
CA SER A 102 -8.73 26.82 5.57
C SER A 102 -7.46 26.03 5.30
N ILE A 103 -6.55 26.54 4.45
CA ILE A 103 -5.24 25.93 4.21
C ILE A 103 -4.39 25.99 5.47
N ALA A 104 -4.34 27.15 6.14
CA ALA A 104 -3.56 27.31 7.36
C ALA A 104 -4.07 26.38 8.48
N VAL A 105 -5.39 26.35 8.71
CA VAL A 105 -6.02 25.44 9.67
C VAL A 105 -5.67 24.00 9.35
N ARG A 106 -5.78 23.61 8.07
CA ARG A 106 -5.49 22.24 7.66
C ARG A 106 -4.02 21.87 7.84
N LEU A 107 -3.09 22.77 7.48
CA LEU A 107 -1.65 22.51 7.64
C LEU A 107 -1.29 22.33 9.12
N SER A 108 -1.91 23.11 10.02
CA SER A 108 -1.73 22.97 11.47
C SER A 108 -2.40 21.71 12.03
N MET A 109 -3.63 21.40 11.58
CA MET A 109 -4.40 20.25 12.04
C MET A 109 -3.79 18.94 11.53
N ASP A 110 -3.61 18.77 10.22
CA ASP A 110 -3.03 17.55 9.63
C ASP A 110 -1.54 17.38 9.97
N GLY A 111 -0.79 18.48 10.20
CA GLY A 111 0.66 18.45 10.41
C GLY A 111 1.10 18.21 11.86
N VAL A 112 0.34 18.70 12.85
CA VAL A 112 0.75 18.69 14.26
C VAL A 112 -0.37 18.21 15.17
N ILE A 113 -1.53 18.87 15.12
CA ILE A 113 -2.57 18.70 16.15
C ILE A 113 -3.27 17.34 16.04
N LEU A 114 -3.69 16.92 14.84
CA LEU A 114 -4.42 15.67 14.62
C LEU A 114 -3.53 14.43 14.77
N PRO A 115 -2.26 14.40 14.29
CA PRO A 115 -1.36 13.28 14.57
C PRO A 115 -1.12 13.07 16.07
N GLU A 116 -0.82 14.12 16.83
CA GLU A 116 -0.61 14.02 18.28
C GLU A 116 -1.90 13.61 19.00
N PHE A 117 -3.05 14.18 18.60
CA PHE A 117 -4.34 13.81 19.16
C PHE A 117 -4.76 12.38 18.79
N ALA A 118 -4.41 11.91 17.58
CA ALA A 118 -4.63 10.54 17.13
C ALA A 118 -3.77 9.57 17.94
N ASP A 119 -2.50 9.91 18.19
CA ASP A 119 -1.59 9.12 19.02
C ASP A 119 -2.10 9.07 20.47
N TRP A 120 -2.54 10.20 21.03
CA TRP A 120 -3.18 10.27 22.35
C TRP A 120 -4.49 9.47 22.43
N LEU A 121 -5.36 9.55 21.41
CA LEU A 121 -6.59 8.75 21.34
C LEU A 121 -6.28 7.27 21.19
N GLN A 122 -5.26 6.91 20.43
CA GLN A 122 -4.82 5.52 20.26
C GLN A 122 -4.19 4.96 21.54
N GLU A 123 -3.62 5.82 22.37
CA GLU A 123 -3.11 5.46 23.69
C GLU A 123 -4.22 5.21 24.71
N ASN A 124 -5.31 6.01 24.67
CA ASN A 124 -6.36 6.04 25.69
C ASN A 124 -7.69 5.33 25.31
N PHE A 125 -8.01 5.20 24.02
CA PHE A 125 -9.25 4.62 23.49
C PHE A 125 -8.99 3.40 22.58
N ASP A 126 -10.06 2.78 22.05
CA ASP A 126 -10.00 1.48 21.37
C ASP A 126 -9.09 1.51 20.12
N ARG A 127 -8.02 0.71 20.16
CA ARG A 127 -6.97 0.61 19.12
C ARG A 127 -7.39 -0.15 17.86
N ARG A 128 -8.66 -0.58 17.80
CA ARG A 128 -9.24 -1.25 16.62
C ARG A 128 -9.64 -0.25 15.54
N PHE A 129 -9.85 1.00 15.92
CA PHE A 129 -10.15 2.09 15.02
C PHE A 129 -8.83 2.76 14.64
N ASP A 130 -8.53 2.81 13.33
CA ASP A 130 -7.36 3.54 12.85
C ASP A 130 -7.66 5.05 12.94
N TRP A 131 -7.38 5.62 14.10
CA TRP A 131 -7.62 7.04 14.37
C TRP A 131 -6.84 7.92 13.40
N ARG A 132 -5.68 7.47 12.90
CA ARG A 132 -4.83 8.26 12.00
C ARG A 132 -5.43 8.35 10.59
N ASP A 133 -5.91 7.24 10.05
CA ASP A 133 -6.60 7.22 8.74
C ASP A 133 -8.02 7.82 8.77
N ASN A 134 -8.68 7.81 9.94
CA ASN A 134 -10.04 8.35 10.08
C ASN A 134 -10.11 9.81 10.53
N LEU A 135 -9.07 10.34 11.18
CA LEU A 135 -8.98 11.76 11.56
C LEU A 135 -8.49 12.63 10.41
N GLN A 136 -7.94 12.04 9.35
CA GLN A 136 -7.46 12.79 8.20
C GLN A 136 -8.62 13.46 7.45
N SER A 137 -8.53 14.78 7.28
CA SER A 137 -9.55 15.59 6.62
C SER A 137 -9.41 15.54 5.09
N PHE A 138 -10.54 15.52 4.37
CA PHE A 138 -10.60 15.49 2.90
C PHE A 138 -11.25 16.75 2.32
N GLY A 139 -10.62 17.35 1.30
CA GLY A 139 -11.23 18.37 0.44
C GLY A 139 -11.10 19.82 0.93
N LEU A 140 -10.06 20.51 0.45
CA LEU A 140 -9.77 21.93 0.75
C LEU A 140 -10.92 22.90 0.42
N VAL A 141 -11.63 22.63 -0.67
CA VAL A 141 -12.73 23.48 -1.15
C VAL A 141 -13.98 23.31 -0.28
N ILE A 142 -14.20 22.13 0.31
CA ILE A 142 -15.42 21.85 1.08
C ILE A 142 -15.39 22.62 2.40
N ILE A 143 -14.25 22.64 3.08
CA ILE A 143 -14.03 23.36 4.34
C ILE A 143 -14.34 24.86 4.16
N SER A 144 -13.78 25.47 3.11
CA SER A 144 -14.00 26.89 2.81
C SER A 144 -15.44 27.21 2.39
N LEU A 145 -16.11 26.30 1.65
CA LEU A 145 -17.53 26.45 1.30
C LEU A 145 -18.46 26.34 2.51
N LEU A 146 -18.20 25.40 3.42
CA LEU A 146 -18.96 25.24 4.66
C LEU A 146 -18.74 26.44 5.60
N ALA A 147 -17.50 26.93 5.72
CA ALA A 147 -17.21 28.15 6.46
C ALA A 147 -17.94 29.39 5.87
N ASN A 148 -18.02 29.48 4.54
CA ASN A 148 -18.76 30.53 3.85
C ASN A 148 -20.29 30.42 4.04
N GLN A 149 -20.82 29.23 4.35
CA GLN A 149 -22.23 29.03 4.69
C GLN A 149 -22.57 29.65 6.05
N PHE A 150 -21.62 29.67 7.00
CA PHE A 150 -21.81 30.26 8.33
C PHE A 150 -21.79 31.80 8.32
N TRP A 151 -21.25 32.42 7.28
CA TRP A 151 -20.99 33.87 7.24
C TRP A 151 -22.23 34.74 7.39
N LYS A 152 -23.28 34.52 6.59
CA LYS A 152 -24.50 35.36 6.63
C LYS A 152 -25.42 35.03 7.82
N PRO A 153 -25.72 33.75 8.13
CA PRO A 153 -26.62 33.41 9.23
C PRO A 153 -25.96 33.50 10.62
N GLY A 154 -24.63 33.57 10.68
CA GLY A 154 -23.83 33.36 11.88
C GLY A 154 -23.60 31.87 12.15
N LEU A 155 -22.64 31.56 13.04
CA LEU A 155 -22.23 30.19 13.35
C LEU A 155 -23.39 29.30 13.81
N GLY A 156 -24.21 29.75 14.76
CA GLY A 156 -25.29 28.94 15.33
C GLY A 156 -26.37 28.57 14.31
N ARG A 157 -26.98 29.56 13.65
CA ARG A 157 -28.02 29.32 12.63
C ARG A 157 -27.46 28.64 11.38
N GLY A 158 -26.23 28.97 11.01
CA GLY A 158 -25.54 28.34 9.88
C GLY A 158 -25.25 26.86 10.12
N LEU A 159 -24.77 26.51 11.32
CA LEU A 159 -24.54 25.12 11.73
C LEU A 159 -25.85 24.33 11.80
N ALA A 160 -26.91 24.91 12.38
CA ALA A 160 -28.23 24.28 12.41
C ALA A 160 -28.75 24.00 10.99
N ALA A 161 -28.64 24.97 10.08
CA ALA A 161 -29.02 24.77 8.68
C ALA A 161 -28.16 23.69 7.98
N ALA A 162 -26.85 23.65 8.25
CA ALA A 162 -25.95 22.62 7.72
C ALA A 162 -26.34 21.22 8.24
N VAL A 163 -26.57 21.06 9.54
CA VAL A 163 -27.00 19.79 10.15
C VAL A 163 -28.32 19.30 9.55
N VAL A 164 -29.31 20.19 9.40
CA VAL A 164 -30.62 19.81 8.82
C VAL A 164 -30.49 19.44 7.34
N THR A 165 -29.75 20.22 6.54
CA THR A 165 -29.59 19.91 5.10
C THR A 165 -28.76 18.65 4.86
N ILE A 166 -27.66 18.46 5.60
CA ILE A 166 -26.85 17.23 5.54
C ILE A 166 -27.67 16.03 6.04
N GLY A 167 -28.37 16.16 7.16
CA GLY A 167 -29.19 15.10 7.75
C GLY A 167 -30.33 14.66 6.83
N LEU A 168 -31.06 15.60 6.23
CA LEU A 168 -32.13 15.24 5.30
C LEU A 168 -31.58 14.61 4.01
N THR A 169 -30.46 15.13 3.49
CA THR A 169 -29.78 14.53 2.33
C THR A 169 -29.29 13.11 2.66
N TYR A 170 -28.76 12.89 3.87
CA TYR A 170 -28.38 11.59 4.37
C TYR A 170 -29.57 10.62 4.39
N LEU A 171 -30.71 11.04 4.94
CA LEU A 171 -31.92 10.20 4.98
C LEU A 171 -32.38 9.79 3.58
N ILE A 172 -32.43 10.74 2.64
CA ILE A 172 -32.85 10.48 1.26
C ILE A 172 -31.88 9.53 0.54
N VAL A 173 -30.57 9.73 0.71
CA VAL A 173 -29.56 8.88 0.06
C VAL A 173 -29.52 7.48 0.68
N ARG A 174 -29.45 7.40 2.02
CA ARG A 174 -29.26 6.15 2.76
C ARG A 174 -30.50 5.25 2.73
N PHE A 175 -31.68 5.82 2.95
CA PHE A 175 -32.92 5.05 3.04
C PHE A 175 -33.78 5.12 1.78
N GLY A 176 -33.55 6.11 0.91
CA GLY A 176 -34.22 6.21 -0.39
C GLY A 176 -33.40 5.56 -1.50
N LEU A 177 -32.32 6.20 -1.91
CA LEU A 177 -31.55 5.78 -3.09
C LEU A 177 -30.88 4.42 -2.92
N MET A 178 -30.20 4.18 -1.79
CA MET A 178 -29.46 2.91 -1.59
C MET A 178 -30.36 1.69 -1.41
N GLU A 179 -31.57 1.87 -0.89
CA GLU A 179 -32.50 0.75 -0.61
C GLU A 179 -33.36 0.43 -1.85
N PHE A 180 -33.84 1.46 -2.56
CA PHE A 180 -34.82 1.30 -3.64
C PHE A 180 -34.22 1.33 -5.06
N THR A 181 -32.94 1.66 -5.23
CA THR A 181 -32.30 1.76 -6.56
C THR A 181 -30.95 1.04 -6.61
N ASN A 182 -30.36 0.92 -7.80
CA ASN A 182 -29.03 0.33 -7.99
C ASN A 182 -27.85 1.23 -7.54
N PHE A 183 -28.08 2.23 -6.69
CA PHE A 183 -27.03 3.14 -6.20
C PHE A 183 -26.14 2.47 -5.14
N ARG A 184 -24.82 2.36 -5.40
CA ARG A 184 -23.84 1.66 -4.54
C ARG A 184 -22.72 2.59 -4.10
N MET A 185 -22.36 2.53 -2.81
CA MET A 185 -21.31 3.37 -2.21
C MET A 185 -19.87 2.84 -2.39
N SER A 186 -19.70 1.59 -2.80
CA SER A 186 -18.37 0.97 -2.92
C SER A 186 -17.44 1.74 -3.87
N GLY A 187 -17.94 2.24 -5.01
CA GLY A 187 -17.15 3.06 -5.94
C GLY A 187 -16.78 4.46 -5.41
N VAL A 188 -17.56 5.00 -4.47
CA VAL A 188 -17.29 6.32 -3.86
C VAL A 188 -16.15 6.23 -2.84
N SER A 189 -16.06 5.13 -2.08
CA SER A 189 -14.94 4.86 -1.17
C SER A 189 -13.61 4.78 -1.91
N TYR A 190 -13.57 4.06 -3.04
CA TYR A 190 -12.36 3.95 -3.87
C TYR A 190 -11.93 5.29 -4.51
N LEU A 191 -12.89 6.13 -4.90
CA LEU A 191 -12.60 7.48 -5.40
C LEU A 191 -11.99 8.37 -4.32
N TYR A 192 -12.48 8.30 -3.07
CA TYR A 192 -11.91 9.09 -1.97
C TYR A 192 -10.57 8.55 -1.47
N GLU A 193 -10.37 7.23 -1.44
CA GLU A 193 -9.08 6.60 -1.11
C GLU A 193 -8.01 6.93 -2.17
N GLY A 194 -8.38 6.93 -3.46
CA GLY A 194 -7.50 7.36 -4.55
C GLY A 194 -7.25 8.87 -4.61
N LEU A 195 -8.24 9.70 -4.27
CA LEU A 195 -8.04 11.16 -4.16
C LEU A 195 -7.23 11.54 -2.91
N ALA A 196 -7.40 10.80 -1.81
CA ALA A 196 -6.59 10.95 -0.61
C ALA A 196 -5.12 10.65 -0.95
N SER A 197 -4.83 9.48 -1.51
CA SER A 197 -3.46 9.11 -1.87
C SER A 197 -2.86 10.06 -2.92
N SER A 198 -3.62 10.46 -3.94
CA SER A 198 -3.13 11.32 -5.03
C SER A 198 -2.96 12.79 -4.66
N ILE A 199 -3.86 13.37 -3.84
CA ILE A 199 -3.79 14.78 -3.45
C ILE A 199 -2.85 14.98 -2.26
N LEU A 200 -2.73 14.02 -1.33
CA LEU A 200 -1.65 14.04 -0.33
C LEU A 200 -0.28 13.83 -0.97
N ALA A 201 -0.21 13.06 -2.06
CA ALA A 201 1.04 12.83 -2.78
C ALA A 201 1.48 14.01 -3.68
N SER A 202 0.62 15.01 -3.97
CA SER A 202 0.99 16.11 -4.87
C SER A 202 0.73 17.51 -4.29
N PRO A 203 1.66 18.05 -3.46
CA PRO A 203 1.67 19.45 -3.02
C PRO A 203 1.49 20.47 -4.15
N LYS A 204 1.89 20.09 -5.37
CA LYS A 204 1.76 20.85 -6.61
C LYS A 204 0.31 21.21 -6.96
N ALA A 205 -0.64 20.29 -6.76
CA ALA A 205 -2.06 20.56 -7.05
C ALA A 205 -2.63 21.67 -6.14
N TYR A 206 -2.23 21.69 -4.86
CA TYR A 206 -2.65 22.75 -3.93
C TYR A 206 -2.08 24.11 -4.32
N ILE A 207 -0.81 24.17 -4.72
CA ILE A 207 -0.18 25.40 -5.18
C ILE A 207 -0.91 25.95 -6.42
N ILE A 208 -1.21 25.08 -7.40
CA ILE A 208 -1.92 25.51 -8.61
C ILE A 208 -3.31 26.05 -8.28
N LEU A 209 -4.10 25.33 -7.49
CA LEU A 209 -5.46 25.75 -7.14
C LEU A 209 -5.48 27.09 -6.40
N THR A 210 -4.60 27.25 -5.41
CA THR A 210 -4.58 28.44 -4.55
C THR A 210 -4.03 29.67 -5.28
N LEU A 211 -2.93 29.49 -6.03
CA LEU A 211 -2.34 30.55 -6.82
C LEU A 211 -3.29 30.99 -7.95
N THR A 212 -3.95 30.05 -8.62
CA THR A 212 -4.94 30.40 -9.64
C THR A 212 -6.12 31.15 -9.03
N ALA A 213 -6.62 30.70 -7.87
CA ALA A 213 -7.71 31.40 -7.20
C ALA A 213 -7.28 32.82 -6.81
N MET A 214 -6.05 33.01 -6.33
CA MET A 214 -5.48 34.32 -5.99
C MET A 214 -5.39 35.24 -7.21
N ILE A 215 -4.82 34.74 -8.32
CA ILE A 215 -4.78 35.46 -9.59
C ILE A 215 -6.18 35.80 -10.07
N ALA A 216 -7.13 34.86 -10.00
CA ALA A 216 -8.51 35.09 -10.38
C ALA A 216 -9.17 36.18 -9.53
N SER A 217 -8.93 36.22 -8.22
CA SER A 217 -9.41 37.30 -7.33
C SER A 217 -8.87 38.65 -7.77
N GLN A 218 -7.54 38.75 -7.96
CA GLN A 218 -6.88 39.99 -8.33
C GLN A 218 -7.31 40.50 -9.70
N VAL A 219 -7.38 39.62 -10.70
CA VAL A 219 -7.81 39.98 -12.05
C VAL A 219 -9.27 40.42 -12.06
N ASN A 220 -10.10 39.80 -11.23
CA ASN A 220 -11.50 40.18 -11.10
C ASN A 220 -11.65 41.57 -10.45
N VAL A 221 -10.82 41.92 -9.47
CA VAL A 221 -10.83 43.27 -8.85
C VAL A 221 -10.23 44.31 -9.78
N ARG A 222 -9.08 44.04 -10.40
CA ARG A 222 -8.30 45.02 -11.17
C ARG A 222 -8.85 45.29 -12.57
N TYR A 223 -9.33 44.25 -13.26
CA TYR A 223 -9.79 44.32 -14.64
C TYR A 223 -11.31 44.15 -14.78
N GLY A 224 -12.03 43.89 -13.68
CA GLY A 224 -13.48 43.66 -13.69
C GLY A 224 -13.91 42.37 -14.39
N TRP A 225 -12.98 41.43 -14.65
CA TRP A 225 -13.30 40.17 -15.33
C TRP A 225 -14.12 39.27 -14.41
N ASP A 226 -15.41 39.13 -14.70
CA ASP A 226 -16.31 38.34 -13.85
C ASP A 226 -16.37 36.87 -14.27
N PHE A 227 -15.63 36.02 -13.56
CA PHE A 227 -15.66 34.56 -13.71
C PHE A 227 -16.73 33.88 -12.85
N SER A 228 -17.58 34.66 -12.16
CA SER A 228 -18.68 34.14 -11.34
C SER A 228 -18.28 33.21 -10.18
N GLY A 229 -17.02 33.29 -9.78
CA GLY A 229 -16.43 32.55 -8.70
C GLY A 229 -14.96 32.30 -9.00
N ILE A 230 -14.09 32.62 -8.05
CA ILE A 230 -12.64 32.42 -8.17
C ILE A 230 -12.25 30.93 -8.31
N LEU A 231 -13.15 30.01 -7.94
CA LEU A 231 -12.96 28.56 -8.06
C LEU A 231 -13.10 28.03 -9.48
N ILE A 232 -13.91 28.65 -10.35
CA ILE A 232 -14.13 28.13 -11.70
C ILE A 232 -12.81 28.11 -12.50
N PRO A 233 -12.04 29.22 -12.58
CA PRO A 233 -10.72 29.20 -13.19
C PRO A 233 -9.72 28.28 -12.46
N ALA A 234 -9.76 28.23 -11.12
CA ALA A 234 -8.84 27.41 -10.33
C ALA A 234 -9.04 25.91 -10.51
N LEU A 235 -10.28 25.45 -10.64
CA LEU A 235 -10.61 24.06 -10.92
C LEU A 235 -10.22 23.68 -12.35
N ILE A 236 -10.39 24.58 -13.32
CA ILE A 236 -9.93 24.37 -14.71
C ILE A 236 -8.40 24.35 -14.77
N ALA A 237 -7.70 25.14 -13.94
CA ALA A 237 -6.24 25.16 -13.92
C ALA A 237 -5.63 23.79 -13.63
N LEU A 238 -6.27 23.02 -12.74
CA LEU A 238 -5.89 21.64 -12.44
C LEU A 238 -6.09 20.68 -13.63
N GLN A 239 -6.95 21.04 -14.58
CA GLN A 239 -7.28 20.19 -15.73
C GLN A 239 -6.42 20.42 -16.95
N TRP A 240 -5.45 21.33 -16.91
CA TRP A 240 -4.49 21.48 -18.01
C TRP A 240 -3.64 20.23 -18.25
N TYR A 241 -3.58 19.31 -17.28
CA TYR A 241 -2.99 17.98 -17.44
C TYR A 241 -3.87 16.99 -18.22
N GLN A 242 -5.16 17.28 -18.37
CA GLN A 242 -6.14 16.51 -19.11
C GLN A 242 -6.94 17.45 -20.04
N PRO A 243 -6.35 17.91 -21.15
CA PRO A 243 -6.99 18.91 -22.02
C PRO A 243 -8.33 18.44 -22.57
N THR A 244 -8.49 17.13 -22.76
CA THR A 244 -9.76 16.49 -23.14
C THR A 244 -10.86 16.81 -22.14
N LYS A 245 -10.58 16.80 -20.83
CA LYS A 245 -11.54 17.14 -19.77
C LYS A 245 -11.94 18.61 -19.76
N VAL A 246 -11.02 19.51 -20.09
CA VAL A 246 -11.36 20.94 -20.26
C VAL A 246 -12.36 21.08 -21.41
N LEU A 247 -12.06 20.46 -22.54
CA LEU A 247 -12.90 20.52 -23.73
C LEU A 247 -14.29 19.90 -23.48
N THR A 248 -14.36 18.71 -22.88
CA THR A 248 -15.66 18.06 -22.57
C THR A 248 -16.48 18.89 -21.58
N SER A 249 -15.85 19.57 -20.62
CA SER A 249 -16.53 20.47 -19.66
C SER A 249 -17.19 21.67 -20.34
N PHE A 250 -16.50 22.30 -21.29
CA PHE A 250 -17.06 23.41 -22.07
C PHE A 250 -18.13 22.93 -23.05
N ALA A 251 -17.91 21.79 -23.73
CA ALA A 251 -18.90 21.20 -24.61
C ALA A 251 -20.20 20.87 -23.84
N GLU A 252 -20.08 20.23 -22.67
CA GLU A 252 -21.20 19.94 -21.80
C GLU A 252 -21.90 21.22 -21.33
N ALA A 253 -21.15 22.26 -20.94
CA ALA A 253 -21.72 23.54 -20.56
C ALA A 253 -22.52 24.20 -21.69
N ILE A 254 -22.04 24.10 -22.95
CA ILE A 254 -22.75 24.60 -24.13
C ILE A 254 -24.04 23.83 -24.33
N VAL A 255 -24.01 22.50 -24.25
CA VAL A 255 -25.21 21.65 -24.39
C VAL A 255 -26.25 22.01 -23.33
N ILE A 256 -25.85 22.09 -22.06
CA ILE A 256 -26.74 22.46 -20.95
C ILE A 256 -27.33 23.87 -21.19
N TYR A 257 -26.49 24.82 -21.61
CA TYR A 257 -26.92 26.19 -21.90
C TYR A 257 -27.97 26.24 -23.03
N LEU A 258 -27.73 25.52 -24.14
CA LEU A 258 -28.65 25.48 -25.28
C LEU A 258 -29.98 24.84 -24.92
N ILE A 259 -29.96 23.71 -24.20
CA ILE A 259 -31.17 23.03 -23.73
C ILE A 259 -31.94 23.95 -22.77
N ALA A 260 -31.27 24.56 -21.80
CA ALA A 260 -31.91 25.47 -20.86
C ALA A 260 -32.56 26.67 -21.57
N ARG A 261 -31.87 27.26 -22.56
CA ARG A 261 -32.41 28.35 -23.37
C ARG A 261 -33.63 27.91 -24.20
N ALA A 262 -33.62 26.69 -24.73
CA ALA A 262 -34.77 26.14 -25.47
C ALA A 262 -35.96 25.91 -24.53
N VAL A 263 -35.74 25.31 -23.37
CA VAL A 263 -36.76 25.05 -22.34
C VAL A 263 -37.40 26.35 -21.83
N LEU A 264 -36.59 27.37 -21.54
CA LEU A 264 -37.08 28.67 -21.07
C LEU A 264 -37.85 29.46 -22.14
N LYS A 265 -37.65 29.14 -23.43
CA LYS A 265 -38.40 29.73 -24.55
C LYS A 265 -39.71 29.02 -24.86
N MET A 266 -39.99 27.86 -24.26
CA MET A 266 -41.25 27.16 -24.48
C MET A 266 -42.44 27.97 -23.95
N PRO A 267 -43.60 27.96 -24.62
CA PRO A 267 -44.76 28.80 -24.26
C PRO A 267 -45.29 28.55 -22.84
N MET A 268 -45.10 27.34 -22.29
CA MET A 268 -45.45 27.02 -20.90
C MET A 268 -44.54 27.68 -19.85
N MET A 269 -43.29 27.96 -20.21
CA MET A 269 -42.24 28.47 -19.30
C MET A 269 -41.91 29.95 -19.56
N ALA A 270 -42.23 30.47 -20.74
CA ALA A 270 -41.91 31.83 -21.16
C ALA A 270 -42.56 32.91 -20.27
N ASN A 271 -43.70 32.60 -19.64
CA ASN A 271 -44.42 33.49 -18.73
C ASN A 271 -44.08 33.26 -17.25
N ALA A 272 -43.20 32.31 -16.92
CA ALA A 272 -42.83 31.99 -15.55
C ALA A 272 -41.55 32.74 -15.13
N THR A 273 -41.60 33.44 -13.98
CA THR A 273 -40.43 34.10 -13.39
C THR A 273 -39.53 33.07 -12.68
N ILE A 274 -38.50 32.60 -13.38
CA ILE A 274 -37.54 31.61 -12.87
C ILE A 274 -36.26 32.31 -12.41
N GLU A 275 -36.22 32.62 -11.11
CA GLU A 275 -35.07 33.25 -10.44
C GLU A 275 -34.61 32.44 -9.22
N GLY A 276 -33.40 32.76 -8.73
CA GLY A 276 -32.84 32.16 -7.51
C GLY A 276 -32.74 30.63 -7.53
N GLY A 277 -33.24 29.97 -6.48
CA GLY A 277 -33.19 28.51 -6.34
C GLY A 277 -33.91 27.73 -7.45
N ARG A 278 -34.98 28.29 -8.03
CA ARG A 278 -35.72 27.65 -9.13
C ARG A 278 -34.87 27.53 -10.40
N LYS A 279 -34.09 28.58 -10.69
CA LYS A 279 -33.15 28.59 -11.81
C LYS A 279 -32.04 27.57 -11.60
N LEU A 280 -31.48 27.50 -10.40
CA LEU A 280 -30.45 26.51 -10.06
C LEU A 280 -30.98 25.10 -10.28
N LEU A 281 -32.15 24.76 -9.74
CA LEU A 281 -32.76 23.44 -9.93
C LEU A 281 -32.95 23.08 -11.41
N LEU A 282 -33.41 24.02 -12.24
CA LEU A 282 -33.60 23.77 -13.67
C LEU A 282 -32.28 23.36 -14.35
N PHE A 283 -31.21 24.12 -14.17
CA PHE A 283 -29.91 23.83 -14.79
C PHE A 283 -29.28 22.54 -14.26
N PHE A 284 -29.42 22.27 -12.96
CA PHE A 284 -28.94 21.03 -12.36
C PHE A 284 -29.71 19.81 -12.86
N ASN A 285 -31.02 19.91 -13.05
CA ASN A 285 -31.82 18.83 -13.63
C ASN A 285 -31.47 18.57 -15.09
N ILE A 286 -31.27 19.62 -15.89
CA ILE A 286 -30.84 19.47 -17.29
C ILE A 286 -29.47 18.80 -17.35
N SER A 287 -28.52 19.23 -16.50
CA SER A 287 -27.18 18.64 -16.41
C SER A 287 -27.23 17.16 -15.99
N PHE A 288 -28.05 16.83 -15.00
CA PHE A 288 -28.21 15.46 -14.52
C PHE A 288 -28.86 14.56 -15.58
N ALA A 289 -29.92 15.03 -16.23
CA ALA A 289 -30.60 14.33 -17.31
C ALA A 289 -29.66 14.12 -18.51
N TRP A 290 -28.89 15.13 -18.90
CA TRP A 290 -27.87 15.01 -19.94
C TRP A 290 -26.86 13.91 -19.61
N LYS A 291 -26.31 13.91 -18.40
CA LYS A 291 -25.37 12.86 -17.95
C LYS A 291 -26.03 11.48 -17.92
N MET A 292 -27.29 11.37 -17.51
CA MET A 292 -28.03 10.10 -17.60
C MET A 292 -28.13 9.59 -19.03
N VAL A 293 -28.49 10.47 -19.99
CA VAL A 293 -28.59 10.12 -21.41
C VAL A 293 -27.23 9.67 -21.95
N VAL A 294 -26.17 10.43 -21.68
CA VAL A 294 -24.80 10.05 -22.11
C VAL A 294 -24.37 8.73 -21.47
N GLY A 295 -24.63 8.55 -20.17
CA GLY A 295 -24.27 7.32 -19.46
C GLY A 295 -24.95 6.08 -20.04
N TRP A 296 -26.26 6.16 -20.31
CA TRP A 296 -27.00 5.08 -20.96
C TRP A 296 -26.59 4.88 -22.42
N ALA A 297 -26.29 5.95 -23.16
CA ALA A 297 -25.84 5.86 -24.55
C ALA A 297 -24.48 5.16 -24.68
N VAL A 298 -23.54 5.40 -23.77
CA VAL A 298 -22.23 4.72 -23.73
C VAL A 298 -22.40 3.23 -23.42
N VAL A 299 -23.23 2.91 -22.41
CA VAL A 299 -23.55 1.51 -22.06
C VAL A 299 -24.21 0.79 -23.23
N TRP A 300 -25.15 1.44 -23.93
CA TRP A 300 -25.83 0.85 -25.07
C TRP A 300 -24.92 0.68 -26.30
N ALA A 301 -23.97 1.59 -26.49
CA ALA A 301 -22.96 1.50 -27.55
C ALA A 301 -21.91 0.39 -27.32
N GLY A 302 -21.90 -0.25 -26.14
CA GLY A 302 -20.96 -1.34 -25.82
C GLY A 302 -19.49 -0.90 -25.77
N LEU A 303 -19.23 0.40 -25.58
CA LEU A 303 -17.87 0.92 -25.47
C LEU A 303 -17.30 0.53 -24.11
N ASP A 304 -16.25 -0.28 -24.09
CA ASP A 304 -15.52 -0.68 -22.87
C ASP A 304 -14.57 0.44 -22.39
N VAL A 305 -15.12 1.65 -22.31
CA VAL A 305 -14.42 2.87 -21.87
C VAL A 305 -15.12 3.36 -20.63
N LYS A 306 -14.33 3.85 -19.66
CA LYS A 306 -14.86 4.38 -18.40
C LYS A 306 -15.85 5.51 -18.67
N THR A 307 -17.14 5.27 -18.40
CA THR A 307 -18.23 6.22 -18.71
C THR A 307 -18.03 7.61 -18.11
N THR A 308 -17.31 7.71 -16.98
CA THR A 308 -16.96 9.00 -16.36
C THR A 308 -16.03 9.87 -17.22
N ASP A 309 -15.37 9.30 -18.21
CA ASP A 309 -14.44 10.02 -19.09
C ASP A 309 -15.16 10.96 -20.05
N PHE A 310 -16.39 10.62 -20.42
CA PHE A 310 -17.29 11.44 -21.23
C PHE A 310 -17.96 12.59 -20.47
N TYR A 311 -17.92 12.57 -19.13
CA TYR A 311 -18.43 13.68 -18.33
C TYR A 311 -17.41 14.81 -18.22
N GLY A 312 -17.93 16.04 -18.21
CA GLY A 312 -17.14 17.23 -17.88
C GLY A 312 -16.47 17.08 -16.51
N PHE A 313 -15.31 17.71 -16.36
CA PHE A 313 -14.59 17.74 -15.10
C PHE A 313 -15.40 18.50 -14.04
N GLY A 314 -15.54 17.87 -12.89
CA GLY A 314 -16.33 18.43 -11.81
C GLY A 314 -17.82 18.33 -12.10
N TYR A 315 -18.51 17.66 -11.21
CA TYR A 315 -19.96 17.47 -11.17
C TYR A 315 -20.79 18.78 -11.16
N LEU A 316 -20.15 19.96 -11.01
CA LEU A 316 -20.79 21.29 -11.00
C LEU A 316 -20.30 22.23 -12.09
N LEU A 317 -19.08 22.02 -12.59
CA LEU A 317 -18.36 23.07 -13.31
C LEU A 317 -19.11 23.44 -14.59
N SER A 318 -19.51 22.44 -15.37
CA SER A 318 -20.29 22.61 -16.60
C SER A 318 -21.64 23.29 -16.33
N THR A 319 -22.34 22.87 -15.27
CA THR A 319 -23.62 23.47 -14.86
C THR A 319 -23.48 24.93 -14.43
N LEU A 320 -22.47 25.27 -13.62
CA LEU A 320 -22.22 26.63 -13.15
C LEU A 320 -21.81 27.57 -14.30
N ILE A 321 -20.97 27.09 -15.22
CA ILE A 321 -20.61 27.83 -16.44
C ILE A 321 -21.87 28.09 -17.28
N ALA A 322 -22.73 27.08 -17.46
CA ALA A 322 -23.97 27.22 -18.23
C ALA A 322 -24.95 28.24 -17.60
N ILE A 323 -25.17 28.18 -16.28
CA ILE A 323 -26.01 29.15 -15.56
C ILE A 323 -25.51 30.57 -15.80
N LYS A 324 -24.20 30.77 -15.74
CA LYS A 324 -23.58 32.10 -15.86
C LYS A 324 -23.52 32.63 -17.28
N ALA A 325 -23.30 31.74 -18.25
CA ALA A 325 -23.47 32.09 -19.65
C ALA A 325 -24.90 32.57 -19.95
N HIS A 326 -25.90 31.97 -19.31
CA HIS A 326 -27.28 32.43 -19.39
C HIS A 326 -27.52 33.76 -18.67
N ASP A 327 -26.98 33.97 -17.48
CA ASP A 327 -27.16 35.24 -16.75
C ASP A 327 -26.62 36.44 -17.54
N LYS A 328 -25.46 36.27 -18.19
CA LYS A 328 -24.74 37.38 -18.82
C LYS A 328 -24.92 37.49 -20.33
N ASN A 329 -25.50 36.48 -20.98
CA ASN A 329 -25.63 36.38 -22.45
C ASN A 329 -24.30 36.52 -23.23
N ILE A 330 -23.14 36.33 -22.58
CA ILE A 330 -21.83 36.50 -23.21
C ILE A 330 -20.95 35.28 -22.90
N PHE A 331 -21.31 34.12 -23.47
CA PHE A 331 -20.56 32.87 -23.32
C PHE A 331 -19.09 32.98 -23.78
N PRO A 332 -18.76 33.51 -24.97
CA PRO A 332 -17.38 33.48 -25.48
C PRO A 332 -16.42 34.33 -24.64
N ARG A 333 -16.89 35.45 -24.10
CA ARG A 333 -16.07 36.34 -23.24
C ARG A 333 -15.76 35.67 -21.89
N LEU A 334 -16.75 35.00 -21.29
CA LEU A 334 -16.58 34.26 -20.04
C LEU A 334 -15.63 33.07 -20.23
N ALA A 335 -15.82 32.29 -21.30
CA ALA A 335 -14.96 31.15 -21.61
C ALA A 335 -13.50 31.57 -21.83
N ARG A 336 -13.28 32.61 -22.64
CA ARG A 336 -11.94 33.15 -22.90
C ARG A 336 -11.26 33.62 -21.62
N SER A 337 -11.94 34.44 -20.82
CA SER A 337 -11.34 35.02 -19.62
C SER A 337 -11.02 33.94 -18.58
N THR A 338 -11.92 32.99 -18.36
CA THR A 338 -11.70 31.86 -17.45
C THR A 338 -10.55 30.97 -17.91
N LEU A 339 -10.47 30.67 -19.22
CA LEU A 339 -9.41 29.82 -19.77
C LEU A 339 -8.04 30.50 -19.67
N GLN A 340 -7.96 31.79 -19.98
CA GLN A 340 -6.72 32.57 -19.84
C GLN A 340 -6.21 32.62 -18.39
N VAL A 341 -7.09 32.90 -17.43
CA VAL A 341 -6.72 32.94 -16.01
C VAL A 341 -6.33 31.54 -15.50
N SER A 342 -7.03 30.49 -15.93
CA SER A 342 -6.69 29.12 -15.57
C SER A 342 -5.32 28.69 -16.12
N LEU A 343 -5.00 29.07 -17.36
CA LEU A 343 -3.71 28.76 -17.99
C LEU A 343 -2.59 29.49 -17.28
N LEU A 344 -2.78 30.78 -16.99
CA LEU A 344 -1.82 31.59 -16.25
C LEU A 344 -1.54 31.00 -14.87
N GLY A 345 -2.60 30.56 -14.18
CA GLY A 345 -2.51 29.90 -12.88
C GLY A 345 -1.79 28.53 -12.93
N ALA A 346 -2.01 27.73 -13.98
CA ALA A 346 -1.30 26.48 -14.19
C ALA A 346 0.20 26.70 -14.45
N ILE A 347 0.55 27.68 -15.29
CA ILE A 347 1.95 28.03 -15.61
C ILE A 347 2.67 28.50 -14.34
N PHE A 348 2.13 29.50 -13.64
CA PHE A 348 2.76 30.01 -12.43
C PHE A 348 2.78 28.97 -11.31
N GLY A 349 1.71 28.18 -11.15
CA GLY A 349 1.66 27.14 -10.13
C GLY A 349 2.73 26.06 -10.35
N ASN A 350 3.01 25.72 -11.61
CA ASN A 350 4.12 24.83 -11.97
C ASN A 350 5.48 25.43 -11.71
N LEU A 351 5.68 26.69 -12.10
CA LEU A 351 6.94 27.40 -11.89
C LEU A 351 7.27 27.50 -10.40
N PHE A 352 6.30 27.91 -9.57
CA PHE A 352 6.46 27.97 -8.12
C PHE A 352 6.67 26.60 -7.49
N GLY A 353 5.90 25.58 -7.92
CA GLY A 353 6.08 24.22 -7.44
C GLY A 353 7.49 23.67 -7.74
N PHE A 354 8.00 23.91 -8.95
CA PHE A 354 9.35 23.49 -9.34
C PHE A 354 10.43 24.28 -8.59
N ALA A 355 10.27 25.61 -8.47
CA ALA A 355 11.20 26.46 -7.72
C ALA A 355 11.29 26.05 -6.25
N LEU A 356 10.16 25.73 -5.61
CA LEU A 356 10.14 25.28 -4.22
C LEU A 356 10.77 23.88 -4.07
N SER A 357 10.46 22.95 -4.98
CA SER A 357 11.10 21.63 -5.01
C SER A 357 12.62 21.73 -5.17
N ALA A 358 13.08 22.61 -6.05
CA ALA A 358 14.50 22.87 -6.25
C ALA A 358 15.13 23.54 -5.01
N ALA A 359 14.44 24.48 -4.36
CA ALA A 359 14.91 25.15 -3.16
C ALA A 359 15.03 24.20 -1.95
N VAL A 360 14.07 23.30 -1.76
CA VAL A 360 14.12 22.27 -0.70
C VAL A 360 15.29 21.31 -0.94
N THR A 361 15.48 20.87 -2.18
CA THR A 361 16.61 19.99 -2.55
C THR A 361 17.96 20.69 -2.30
N ARG A 362 18.04 22.00 -2.58
CA ARG A 362 19.25 22.82 -2.37
C ARG A 362 19.47 23.17 -0.89
N GLY A 363 18.41 23.36 -0.11
CA GLY A 363 18.45 23.65 1.33
C GLY A 363 18.85 22.44 2.18
N ASN A 364 18.57 21.22 1.72
CA ASN A 364 19.07 19.99 2.36
C ASN A 364 20.52 19.65 1.98
N SER A 365 21.18 20.46 1.14
CA SER A 365 22.57 20.25 0.68
C SER A 365 23.61 20.99 1.53
N THR A 366 23.22 21.65 2.62
CA THR A 366 24.14 22.36 3.55
C THR A 366 24.50 21.56 4.81
N ASP A 367 24.24 20.26 4.83
CA ASP A 367 24.81 19.35 5.83
C ASP A 367 26.17 18.82 5.34
N ASP A 368 27.22 19.37 5.94
CA ASP A 368 28.54 18.78 6.22
C ASP A 368 29.19 17.92 5.10
N PRO A 369 30.15 18.47 4.32
CA PRO A 369 30.82 17.74 3.24
C PRO A 369 31.58 16.49 3.71
N ASP A 370 31.89 16.36 5.00
CA ASP A 370 32.53 15.16 5.57
C ASP A 370 31.54 14.00 5.84
N LYS A 371 30.22 14.25 5.82
CA LYS A 371 29.20 13.18 5.89
C LYS A 371 28.70 12.74 4.51
N ALA A 372 28.87 13.58 3.48
CA ALA A 372 28.51 13.23 2.10
C ALA A 372 29.43 12.16 1.47
N ALA A 373 30.62 11.94 2.02
CA ALA A 373 31.49 10.83 1.63
C ALA A 373 31.00 9.45 2.15
N ALA A 374 29.97 9.41 3.01
CA ALA A 374 29.46 8.19 3.64
C ALA A 374 28.04 7.75 3.20
N ALA A 375 27.42 8.43 2.23
CA ALA A 375 26.18 7.97 1.59
C ALA A 375 26.17 8.51 0.14
N THR A 376 26.38 7.74 -0.93
CA THR A 376 25.87 6.40 -1.25
C THR A 376 26.81 5.84 -2.32
N PRO A 377 27.44 4.65 -2.18
CA PRO A 377 27.95 3.98 -3.36
C PRO A 377 26.76 3.73 -4.28
N SER A 378 26.90 3.94 -5.57
CA SER A 378 25.95 3.47 -6.57
C SER A 378 25.72 1.97 -6.38
N HIS A 379 24.74 1.61 -5.54
CA HIS A 379 24.41 0.23 -5.22
C HIS A 379 23.73 -0.35 -6.46
N THR A 380 24.54 -0.86 -7.38
CA THR A 380 24.07 -1.78 -8.40
C THR A 380 23.29 -2.88 -7.68
N PRO A 381 21.98 -3.04 -7.98
CA PRO A 381 21.16 -4.00 -7.28
C PRO A 381 21.75 -5.40 -7.47
N ARG A 382 21.93 -6.13 -6.36
CA ARG A 382 22.41 -7.51 -6.40
C ARG A 382 21.35 -8.37 -7.09
N LEU A 383 21.79 -9.25 -7.98
CA LEU A 383 20.95 -10.25 -8.67
C LEU A 383 20.05 -11.01 -7.69
N ASP A 384 20.59 -11.33 -6.51
CA ASP A 384 19.95 -12.04 -5.42
C ASP A 384 18.66 -11.35 -4.95
N ASN A 385 18.68 -10.01 -4.83
CA ASN A 385 17.51 -9.24 -4.40
C ASN A 385 16.36 -9.34 -5.42
N LEU A 386 16.68 -9.39 -6.72
CA LEU A 386 15.68 -9.54 -7.78
C LEU A 386 15.07 -10.92 -7.78
N LEU A 387 15.88 -11.96 -7.60
CA LEU A 387 15.40 -13.34 -7.49
C LEU A 387 14.47 -13.52 -6.28
N VAL A 388 14.85 -12.95 -5.13
CA VAL A 388 14.02 -12.92 -3.92
C VAL A 388 12.66 -12.29 -4.21
N GLN A 389 12.66 -11.15 -4.90
CA GLN A 389 11.42 -10.43 -5.23
C GLN A 389 10.55 -11.22 -6.22
N ALA A 390 11.14 -11.78 -7.28
CA ALA A 390 10.43 -12.54 -8.31
C ALA A 390 9.81 -13.83 -7.76
N VAL A 391 10.58 -14.63 -7.01
CA VAL A 391 10.08 -15.87 -6.37
C VAL A 391 9.02 -15.55 -5.31
N GLY A 392 9.26 -14.49 -4.53
CA GLY A 392 8.31 -14.00 -3.55
C GLY A 392 6.96 -13.60 -4.16
N ASP A 393 6.97 -12.81 -5.23
CA ASP A 393 5.77 -12.41 -5.96
C ASP A 393 5.03 -13.62 -6.56
N ALA A 394 5.75 -14.59 -7.11
CA ALA A 394 5.14 -15.83 -7.62
C ALA A 394 4.33 -16.57 -6.54
N HIS A 395 4.84 -16.66 -5.30
CA HIS A 395 4.08 -17.22 -4.17
C HIS A 395 2.85 -16.39 -3.82
N VAL A 396 2.95 -15.05 -3.83
CA VAL A 396 1.82 -14.16 -3.58
C VAL A 396 0.72 -14.39 -4.61
N ARG A 397 1.06 -14.47 -5.89
CA ARG A 397 0.11 -14.72 -6.98
C ARG A 397 -0.55 -16.09 -6.88
N ARG A 398 0.23 -17.14 -6.58
CA ARG A 398 -0.31 -18.48 -6.35
C ARG A 398 -1.35 -18.51 -5.23
N LEU A 399 -1.10 -17.82 -4.11
CA LEU A 399 -2.05 -17.74 -3.01
C LEU A 399 -3.31 -16.93 -3.34
N ARG A 400 -3.17 -15.89 -4.15
CA ARG A 400 -4.30 -15.04 -4.57
C ARG A 400 -5.14 -15.71 -5.65
N GLY A 401 -4.64 -16.76 -6.31
CA GLY A 401 -5.30 -17.39 -7.45
C GLY A 401 -5.47 -16.44 -8.63
N LYS A 402 -4.62 -15.40 -8.73
CA LYS A 402 -4.66 -14.40 -9.79
C LYS A 402 -3.39 -14.54 -10.61
N ALA A 403 -3.49 -15.03 -11.85
CA ALA A 403 -2.51 -14.63 -12.84
C ALA A 403 -2.86 -13.22 -13.33
N GLN A 404 -1.82 -12.50 -13.68
CA GLN A 404 -1.96 -11.25 -14.40
C GLN A 404 -1.18 -11.41 -15.70
N PRO A 405 -1.88 -11.70 -16.81
CA PRO A 405 -1.23 -11.82 -18.10
C PRO A 405 -0.54 -10.51 -18.49
N LEU A 406 0.32 -10.57 -19.50
CA LEU A 406 0.88 -9.36 -20.08
C LEU A 406 -0.19 -8.66 -20.92
N SER A 407 -0.24 -7.33 -20.85
CA SER A 407 -0.96 -6.55 -21.85
C SER A 407 -0.28 -6.76 -23.22
N PRO A 408 -1.00 -6.62 -24.35
CA PRO A 408 -0.39 -6.73 -25.68
C PRO A 408 0.80 -5.79 -25.86
N GLU A 409 0.69 -4.56 -25.35
CA GLU A 409 1.76 -3.55 -25.37
C GLU A 409 2.97 -4.00 -24.52
N SER A 410 2.74 -4.47 -23.29
CA SER A 410 3.81 -5.00 -22.44
C SER A 410 4.50 -6.23 -23.05
N ALA A 411 3.74 -7.09 -23.75
CA ALA A 411 4.28 -8.24 -24.45
C ALA A 411 5.15 -7.83 -25.65
N GLU A 412 4.71 -6.83 -26.43
CA GLU A 412 5.48 -6.27 -27.55
C GLU A 412 6.77 -5.59 -27.06
N THR A 413 6.68 -4.77 -26.00
CA THR A 413 7.84 -4.13 -25.37
C THR A 413 8.84 -5.17 -24.83
N LEU A 414 8.36 -6.24 -24.17
CA LEU A 414 9.23 -7.34 -23.72
C LEU A 414 9.92 -8.02 -24.92
N SER A 415 9.18 -8.29 -25.99
CA SER A 415 9.73 -8.89 -27.21
C SER A 415 10.86 -8.02 -27.78
N GLY A 416 10.61 -6.72 -27.93
CA GLY A 416 11.62 -5.77 -28.42
C GLY A 416 12.85 -5.69 -27.53
N LEU A 417 12.69 -5.77 -26.20
CA LEU A 417 13.82 -5.81 -25.27
C LEU A 417 14.64 -7.10 -25.43
N ILE A 418 14.01 -8.26 -25.54
CA ILE A 418 14.71 -9.55 -25.74
C ILE A 418 15.52 -9.51 -27.05
N GLU A 419 14.89 -9.10 -28.15
CA GLU A 419 15.56 -8.97 -29.45
C GLU A 419 16.74 -7.99 -29.38
N MET A 420 16.57 -6.87 -28.68
CA MET A 420 17.63 -5.87 -28.49
C MET A 420 18.83 -6.46 -27.74
N PHE A 421 18.61 -7.25 -26.68
CA PHE A 421 19.68 -7.91 -25.93
C PHE A 421 20.39 -8.99 -26.74
N GLU A 422 19.64 -9.81 -27.48
CA GLU A 422 20.21 -10.84 -28.38
C GLU A 422 20.96 -10.24 -29.57
N ALA A 423 20.56 -9.05 -30.05
CA ALA A 423 21.26 -8.33 -31.13
C ALA A 423 22.59 -7.69 -30.70
N GLY A 424 22.92 -7.68 -29.39
CA GLY A 424 24.19 -7.17 -28.87
C GLY A 424 24.17 -5.67 -28.58
N ILE A 425 23.70 -5.29 -27.38
CA ILE A 425 23.75 -3.90 -26.91
C ILE A 425 25.20 -3.50 -26.60
N PRO A 426 25.68 -2.31 -27.03
CA PRO A 426 26.99 -1.82 -26.64
C PRO A 426 27.04 -1.58 -25.11
N ALA A 427 27.78 -2.45 -24.42
CA ALA A 427 27.91 -2.52 -22.96
C ALA A 427 28.54 -1.28 -22.28
N THR A 428 28.74 -0.18 -23.00
CA THR A 428 29.58 0.96 -22.59
C THR A 428 28.82 2.20 -22.14
N SER A 429 27.48 2.25 -22.17
CA SER A 429 26.74 3.41 -21.64
C SER A 429 26.60 3.31 -20.10
N PRO A 430 27.17 4.24 -19.31
CA PRO A 430 27.17 4.19 -17.85
C PRO A 430 25.82 4.54 -17.19
N ALA A 431 24.75 4.78 -17.96
CA ALA A 431 23.43 5.15 -17.48
C ALA A 431 22.32 4.29 -18.10
N PHE A 432 22.45 2.96 -18.03
CA PHE A 432 21.48 2.02 -18.60
C PHE A 432 20.42 1.58 -17.57
N ASP A 433 19.75 2.56 -16.95
CA ASP A 433 18.45 2.35 -16.28
C ASP A 433 17.37 2.81 -17.27
N LEU A 434 16.91 1.90 -18.11
CA LEU A 434 15.82 2.17 -19.05
C LEU A 434 14.50 1.74 -18.42
N THR A 435 13.55 2.66 -18.36
CA THR A 435 12.14 2.34 -18.10
C THR A 435 11.42 2.46 -19.43
N ALA A 436 10.95 1.33 -19.94
CA ALA A 436 10.20 1.22 -21.18
C ALA A 436 8.81 0.70 -20.80
N ASP A 437 7.85 1.61 -20.76
CA ASP A 437 6.45 1.34 -20.42
C ASP A 437 6.31 0.57 -19.09
N ASP A 438 6.03 -0.73 -19.22
CA ASP A 438 5.75 -1.70 -18.17
C ASP A 438 6.98 -2.53 -17.75
N TRP A 439 8.16 -2.23 -18.28
CA TRP A 439 9.41 -2.94 -18.00
C TRP A 439 10.53 -1.99 -17.57
N ARG A 440 11.31 -2.44 -16.59
CA ARG A 440 12.54 -1.77 -16.14
C ARG A 440 13.73 -2.65 -16.47
N VAL A 441 14.67 -2.08 -17.20
CA VAL A 441 15.96 -2.68 -17.50
C VAL A 441 17.02 -2.02 -16.65
N GLN A 442 17.77 -2.81 -15.89
CA GLN A 442 18.84 -2.31 -15.03
C GLN A 442 20.06 -3.22 -15.09
N ARG A 443 21.26 -2.65 -14.95
CA ARG A 443 22.49 -3.42 -14.79
C ARG A 443 22.58 -3.96 -13.36
N VAL A 444 22.93 -5.24 -13.22
CA VAL A 444 23.15 -5.88 -11.93
C VAL A 444 24.62 -6.30 -11.79
N GLU A 445 24.98 -6.75 -10.59
CA GLU A 445 26.34 -7.20 -10.27
C GLU A 445 26.86 -8.28 -11.25
N GLY A 446 28.16 -8.27 -11.53
CA GLY A 446 28.79 -9.21 -12.46
C GLY A 446 28.58 -8.93 -13.94
N GLY A 447 28.06 -7.75 -14.30
CA GLY A 447 27.87 -7.35 -15.71
C GLY A 447 26.60 -7.91 -16.37
N HIS A 448 25.72 -8.54 -15.59
CA HIS A 448 24.43 -9.00 -16.08
C HIS A 448 23.44 -7.83 -16.23
N PHE A 449 22.40 -8.04 -17.02
CA PHE A 449 21.27 -7.12 -17.16
C PHE A 449 20.00 -7.81 -16.71
N ALA A 450 19.16 -7.11 -15.95
CA ALA A 450 17.87 -7.61 -15.52
C ALA A 450 16.74 -6.82 -16.19
N ILE A 451 15.81 -7.53 -16.83
CA ILE A 451 14.54 -7.02 -17.34
C ILE A 451 13.48 -7.41 -16.32
N ILE A 452 12.89 -6.41 -15.65
CA ILE A 452 11.99 -6.58 -14.51
C ILE A 452 10.65 -5.97 -14.86
N ARG A 453 9.58 -6.71 -14.63
CA ARG A 453 8.22 -6.20 -14.82
C ARG A 453 7.94 -5.04 -13.83
N ALA A 454 7.41 -3.93 -14.33
CA ALA A 454 7.24 -2.67 -13.61
C ALA A 454 5.80 -2.10 -13.67
N ASP A 455 4.86 -2.80 -14.32
CA ASP A 455 3.43 -2.45 -14.40
C ASP A 455 2.66 -2.56 -13.07
N GLY A 456 3.34 -2.99 -12.00
CA GLY A 456 2.74 -3.25 -10.69
C GLY A 456 1.87 -4.51 -10.63
N ALA A 457 1.75 -5.26 -11.72
CA ALA A 457 1.08 -6.55 -11.76
C ALA A 457 2.01 -7.67 -11.24
N GLY A 458 3.32 -7.47 -11.24
CA GLY A 458 4.22 -8.11 -10.29
C GLY A 458 5.68 -8.07 -10.72
N ALA A 459 6.43 -9.13 -10.42
CA ALA A 459 7.90 -9.05 -10.36
C ALA A 459 8.65 -10.13 -11.16
N GLU A 460 8.05 -10.66 -12.23
CA GLU A 460 8.78 -11.55 -13.14
C GLU A 460 10.07 -10.88 -13.63
N THR A 461 11.13 -11.67 -13.69
CA THR A 461 12.48 -11.15 -13.97
C THR A 461 13.18 -12.05 -14.98
N LEU A 462 13.75 -11.43 -16.01
CA LEU A 462 14.67 -12.06 -16.95
C LEU A 462 16.06 -11.49 -16.73
N VAL A 463 17.06 -12.36 -16.66
CA VAL A 463 18.45 -11.98 -16.42
C VAL A 463 19.28 -12.42 -17.61
N PHE A 464 19.96 -11.47 -18.22
CA PHE A 464 20.83 -11.65 -19.37
C PHE A 464 22.30 -11.59 -18.94
N ASN A 465 23.06 -12.63 -19.26
CA ASN A 465 24.51 -12.68 -19.13
C ASN A 465 25.16 -12.43 -20.50
N PRO A 466 25.70 -11.23 -20.77
CA PRO A 466 26.36 -10.94 -22.04
C PRO A 466 27.67 -11.72 -22.23
N SER A 467 28.25 -12.24 -21.15
CA SER A 467 29.53 -12.97 -21.16
C SER A 467 29.35 -14.49 -21.26
N ALA A 468 28.12 -14.98 -21.30
CA ALA A 468 27.82 -16.41 -21.38
C ALA A 468 28.33 -17.02 -22.69
N SER A 469 28.99 -18.17 -22.59
CA SER A 469 29.51 -18.91 -23.75
C SER A 469 28.46 -19.71 -24.51
N ARG A 470 27.28 -19.94 -23.91
CA ARG A 470 26.23 -20.79 -24.49
C ARG A 470 24.94 -20.02 -24.78
N ASP A 471 24.38 -20.26 -25.97
CA ASP A 471 23.05 -19.81 -26.43
C ASP A 471 21.94 -20.62 -25.73
N LEU A 472 21.89 -20.52 -24.41
CA LEU A 472 21.03 -21.33 -23.54
C LEU A 472 20.27 -20.45 -22.56
N ALA A 473 18.99 -20.77 -22.36
CA ALA A 473 18.11 -20.12 -21.41
C ALA A 473 17.60 -21.11 -20.36
N ILE A 474 17.81 -20.81 -19.08
CA ILE A 474 17.17 -21.53 -17.97
C ILE A 474 15.83 -20.85 -17.67
N VAL A 475 14.74 -21.60 -17.79
CA VAL A 475 13.38 -21.07 -17.61
C VAL A 475 12.72 -21.76 -16.42
N VAL A 476 12.39 -21.00 -15.38
CA VAL A 476 11.62 -21.44 -14.21
C VAL A 476 10.21 -20.85 -14.33
N PRO A 477 9.27 -21.57 -14.98
CA PRO A 477 7.92 -21.05 -15.23
C PRO A 477 7.10 -20.89 -13.95
N ASP A 478 7.29 -21.76 -12.97
CA ASP A 478 6.64 -21.68 -11.66
C ASP A 478 7.63 -22.08 -10.54
N PRO A 479 8.31 -21.11 -9.90
CA PRO A 479 9.24 -21.38 -8.81
C PRO A 479 8.53 -21.86 -7.54
N THR A 480 7.20 -21.85 -7.47
CA THR A 480 6.43 -22.18 -6.26
C THR A 480 6.07 -23.67 -6.15
N THR A 481 6.34 -24.46 -7.20
CA THR A 481 6.08 -25.92 -7.22
C THR A 481 6.87 -26.65 -6.14
N LEU A 482 8.12 -26.24 -5.93
CA LEU A 482 9.05 -26.84 -4.97
C LEU A 482 9.90 -25.73 -4.33
N PRO A 483 10.02 -25.66 -2.98
CA PRO A 483 10.90 -24.71 -2.33
C PRO A 483 12.35 -24.90 -2.81
N GLY A 484 13.05 -23.80 -3.08
CA GLY A 484 14.41 -23.78 -3.61
C GLY A 484 14.50 -23.85 -5.14
N LEU A 485 13.38 -23.96 -5.88
CA LEU A 485 13.45 -24.12 -7.34
C LEU A 485 14.00 -22.87 -8.05
N GLY A 486 13.67 -21.67 -7.55
CA GLY A 486 14.26 -20.42 -8.07
C GLY A 486 15.78 -20.35 -7.88
N LEU A 487 16.28 -20.86 -6.74
CA LEU A 487 17.71 -21.00 -6.48
C LEU A 487 18.35 -22.06 -7.40
N ALA A 488 17.69 -23.21 -7.56
CA ALA A 488 18.14 -24.25 -8.48
C ALA A 488 18.28 -23.72 -9.92
N GLY A 489 17.34 -22.87 -10.37
CA GLY A 489 17.44 -22.19 -11.67
C GLY A 489 18.69 -21.31 -11.79
N ARG A 490 19.01 -20.54 -10.74
CA ARG A 490 20.24 -19.71 -10.69
C ARG A 490 21.51 -20.57 -10.73
N GLU A 491 21.56 -21.65 -9.97
CA GLU A 491 22.74 -22.51 -9.92
C GLU A 491 22.94 -23.28 -11.22
N LEU A 492 21.84 -23.71 -11.86
CA LEU A 492 21.90 -24.29 -13.21
C LEU A 492 22.32 -23.26 -14.25
N GLN A 493 21.89 -22.00 -14.14
CA GLN A 493 22.37 -20.94 -15.05
C GLN A 493 23.89 -20.79 -14.96
N ARG A 494 24.44 -20.81 -13.74
CA ARG A 494 25.90 -20.74 -13.52
C ARG A 494 26.63 -21.97 -14.01
N ALA A 495 26.12 -23.17 -13.68
CA ALA A 495 26.75 -24.43 -14.05
C ALA A 495 26.77 -24.67 -15.56
N GLU A 496 25.70 -24.25 -16.25
CA GLU A 496 25.59 -24.34 -17.71
C GLU A 496 26.15 -23.11 -18.43
N ASP A 497 26.65 -22.10 -17.71
CA ASP A 497 27.05 -20.79 -18.29
C ASP A 497 25.99 -20.24 -19.27
N ALA A 498 24.73 -20.28 -18.85
CA ALA A 498 23.57 -19.98 -19.68
C ALA A 498 23.37 -18.46 -19.82
N ARG A 499 23.10 -18.02 -21.05
CA ARG A 499 22.86 -16.61 -21.40
C ARG A 499 21.64 -16.02 -20.70
N TRP A 500 20.55 -16.76 -20.58
CA TRP A 500 19.33 -16.28 -19.94
C TRP A 500 18.95 -17.08 -18.68
N LEU A 501 18.43 -16.36 -17.68
CA LEU A 501 17.63 -16.93 -16.60
C LEU A 501 16.28 -16.21 -16.55
N VAL A 502 15.19 -16.98 -16.66
CA VAL A 502 13.82 -16.47 -16.65
C VAL A 502 13.10 -17.03 -15.43
N ILE A 503 12.72 -16.15 -14.49
CA ILE A 503 11.88 -16.49 -13.34
C ILE A 503 10.50 -15.86 -13.56
N ALA A 504 9.50 -16.71 -13.77
CA ALA A 504 8.12 -16.29 -13.99
C ALA A 504 7.21 -16.67 -12.81
N ALA A 505 5.94 -16.29 -12.91
CA ALA A 505 4.90 -16.64 -11.96
C ALA A 505 3.91 -17.66 -12.56
N PRO A 506 3.24 -18.49 -11.72
CA PRO A 506 2.30 -19.48 -12.21
C PRO A 506 1.14 -18.86 -12.99
N THR A 507 0.88 -19.38 -14.19
CA THR A 507 -0.32 -19.12 -14.98
C THR A 507 -1.38 -20.21 -14.72
N PRO A 508 -2.63 -19.86 -14.38
CA PRO A 508 -3.69 -20.83 -14.17
C PRO A 508 -4.04 -21.51 -15.50
N SER A 509 -4.20 -22.82 -15.45
CA SER A 509 -4.50 -23.67 -16.61
C SER A 509 -5.85 -23.37 -17.30
N THR A 510 -6.70 -22.55 -16.68
CA THR A 510 -8.05 -22.22 -17.17
C THR A 510 -8.10 -20.98 -18.06
N ALA A 511 -7.01 -20.23 -18.21
CA ALA A 511 -6.96 -19.06 -19.07
C ALA A 511 -6.68 -19.47 -20.52
N LEU A 512 -7.75 -19.78 -21.26
CA LEU A 512 -7.70 -19.91 -22.70
C LEU A 512 -7.31 -18.54 -23.28
N ILE A 513 -6.08 -18.41 -23.80
CA ILE A 513 -5.55 -17.23 -24.51
C ILE A 513 -5.03 -16.11 -23.57
N GLU A 514 -4.12 -16.43 -22.67
CA GLU A 514 -3.37 -15.41 -21.92
C GLU A 514 -1.88 -15.52 -22.23
N THR A 515 -1.28 -14.42 -22.73
CA THR A 515 0.15 -14.34 -23.06
C THR A 515 0.96 -14.07 -21.79
N GLY A 516 1.69 -15.07 -21.30
CA GLY A 516 2.60 -14.92 -20.16
C GLY A 516 4.03 -14.52 -20.57
N VAL A 517 4.85 -14.15 -19.59
CA VAL A 517 6.28 -13.83 -19.80
C VAL A 517 7.03 -14.99 -20.46
N VAL A 518 6.76 -16.23 -20.03
CA VAL A 518 7.36 -17.43 -20.61
C VAL A 518 6.92 -17.64 -22.06
N ASP A 519 5.68 -17.26 -22.41
CA ASP A 519 5.17 -17.38 -23.77
C ASP A 519 5.82 -16.37 -24.71
N VAL A 520 5.94 -15.10 -24.28
CA VAL A 520 6.66 -14.06 -25.05
C VAL A 520 8.12 -14.44 -25.22
N PHE A 521 8.80 -14.81 -24.14
CA PHE A 521 10.19 -15.26 -24.22
C PHE A 521 10.32 -16.45 -25.17
N ARG A 522 9.34 -17.37 -25.14
CA ARG A 522 9.33 -18.54 -26.01
C ARG A 522 9.15 -18.18 -27.50
N SER A 523 8.35 -17.18 -27.82
CA SER A 523 8.12 -16.75 -29.21
C SER A 523 9.26 -15.91 -29.76
N THR A 524 9.99 -15.21 -28.90
CA THR A 524 10.94 -14.18 -29.32
C THR A 524 12.40 -14.64 -29.27
N SER A 525 12.82 -15.34 -28.21
CA SER A 525 14.22 -15.74 -28.05
C SER A 525 14.60 -16.88 -28.99
N ASN A 526 15.80 -16.78 -29.58
CA ASN A 526 16.36 -17.82 -30.45
C ASN A 526 17.14 -18.91 -29.70
N ASP A 527 17.43 -18.69 -28.41
CA ASP A 527 18.22 -19.57 -27.57
C ASP A 527 17.50 -20.89 -27.26
N ALA A 528 18.27 -21.97 -27.11
CA ALA A 528 17.74 -23.24 -26.62
C ALA A 528 17.31 -23.11 -25.16
N ARG A 529 16.26 -23.83 -24.73
CA ARG A 529 15.67 -23.64 -23.40
C ARG A 529 15.74 -24.90 -22.53
N LEU A 530 16.14 -24.75 -21.27
CA LEU A 530 15.97 -25.74 -20.21
C LEU A 530 14.83 -25.28 -19.31
N ARG A 531 13.67 -25.89 -19.46
CA ARG A 531 12.50 -25.63 -18.62
C ARG A 531 12.58 -26.46 -17.35
N LEU A 532 12.68 -25.77 -16.21
CA LEU A 532 12.84 -26.36 -14.89
C LEU A 532 11.49 -26.48 -14.17
N GLU A 533 11.13 -27.68 -13.73
CA GLU A 533 9.90 -27.95 -13.00
C GLU A 533 10.21 -28.72 -11.71
N GLY A 534 9.49 -28.41 -10.63
CA GLY A 534 9.58 -29.16 -9.38
C GLY A 534 8.45 -30.16 -9.26
N ASP A 535 8.77 -31.40 -8.88
CA ASP A 535 7.78 -32.42 -8.55
C ASP A 535 8.08 -33.05 -7.19
N ARG A 536 7.18 -32.87 -6.23
CA ARG A 536 7.30 -33.42 -4.87
C ARG A 536 7.14 -34.94 -4.83
N GLY A 537 6.47 -35.52 -5.83
CA GLY A 537 6.21 -36.95 -5.92
C GLY A 537 7.20 -37.72 -6.81
N ALA A 538 8.09 -37.02 -7.51
CA ALA A 538 9.04 -37.65 -8.41
C ALA A 538 10.06 -38.51 -7.64
N VAL A 539 10.32 -39.71 -8.16
CA VAL A 539 11.38 -40.60 -7.68
C VAL A 539 12.61 -40.36 -8.55
N GLY A 540 13.44 -39.41 -8.13
CA GLY A 540 14.64 -38.98 -8.86
C GLY A 540 14.37 -37.90 -9.91
N SER A 541 15.41 -37.11 -10.18
CA SER A 541 15.36 -36.06 -11.22
C SER A 541 15.51 -36.63 -12.62
N GLN A 542 14.77 -36.05 -13.56
CA GLN A 542 14.76 -36.48 -14.96
C GLN A 542 14.92 -35.28 -15.89
N ALA A 543 15.75 -35.42 -16.92
CA ALA A 543 15.90 -34.45 -17.99
C ALA A 543 15.56 -35.10 -19.33
N ILE A 544 14.62 -34.50 -20.06
CA ILE A 544 14.22 -34.92 -21.40
C ILE A 544 14.68 -33.83 -22.37
N PHE A 545 15.66 -34.13 -23.21
CA PHE A 545 16.16 -33.20 -24.23
C PHE A 545 15.56 -33.51 -25.59
N ALA A 546 15.35 -32.46 -26.36
CA ALA A 546 14.92 -32.50 -27.75
C ALA A 546 15.73 -31.50 -28.59
N ASP A 547 16.04 -31.89 -29.82
CA ASP A 547 16.59 -31.00 -30.86
C ASP A 547 17.78 -30.13 -30.40
N ARG A 548 17.77 -28.81 -30.60
CA ARG A 548 18.94 -27.95 -30.29
C ARG A 548 19.27 -27.90 -28.79
N SER A 549 18.31 -28.21 -27.92
CA SER A 549 18.57 -28.23 -26.47
C SER A 549 19.55 -29.31 -26.05
N ALA A 550 19.61 -30.43 -26.78
CA ALA A 550 20.56 -31.52 -26.50
C ALA A 550 22.01 -31.13 -26.81
N SER A 551 22.23 -30.31 -27.85
CA SER A 551 23.55 -29.81 -28.24
C SER A 551 23.97 -28.55 -27.49
N ALA A 552 23.01 -27.71 -27.10
CA ALA A 552 23.28 -26.47 -26.38
C ALA A 552 23.64 -26.71 -24.91
N ALA A 553 23.00 -27.69 -24.26
CA ALA A 553 23.26 -28.01 -22.86
C ALA A 553 24.55 -28.83 -22.65
N ASP A 554 25.24 -28.60 -21.54
CA ASP A 554 26.34 -29.43 -21.08
C ASP A 554 25.80 -30.56 -20.20
N ILE A 555 25.38 -31.66 -20.84
CA ILE A 555 24.83 -32.82 -20.13
C ILE A 555 25.81 -33.36 -19.06
N SER A 556 27.13 -33.20 -19.27
CA SER A 556 28.14 -33.63 -18.31
C SER A 556 28.17 -32.70 -17.08
N ALA A 557 28.12 -31.39 -17.28
CA ALA A 557 28.00 -30.41 -16.19
C ALA A 557 26.67 -30.57 -15.43
N LEU A 558 25.56 -30.81 -16.14
CA LEU A 558 24.27 -31.13 -15.51
C LEU A 558 24.35 -32.37 -14.62
N ARG A 559 24.93 -33.48 -15.10
CA ARG A 559 25.08 -34.71 -14.29
C ARG A 559 26.02 -34.53 -13.10
N LYS A 560 27.03 -33.69 -13.24
CA LYS A 560 27.94 -33.33 -12.13
C LYS A 560 27.21 -32.52 -11.05
N THR A 561 26.35 -31.60 -11.49
CA THR A 561 25.61 -30.67 -10.63
C THR A 561 24.37 -31.34 -10.00
N LEU A 562 23.76 -32.29 -10.72
CA LEU A 562 22.60 -33.08 -10.33
C LEU A 562 22.96 -34.59 -10.30
N PRO A 563 23.56 -35.09 -9.20
CA PRO A 563 23.86 -36.50 -9.07
C PRO A 563 22.59 -37.35 -9.20
N GLY A 564 22.62 -38.34 -10.09
CA GLY A 564 21.47 -39.22 -10.34
C GLY A 564 20.46 -38.70 -11.36
N LEU A 565 20.76 -37.60 -12.07
CA LEU A 565 19.91 -37.11 -13.16
C LEU A 565 19.76 -38.15 -14.28
N ALA A 566 18.55 -38.67 -14.45
CA ALA A 566 18.22 -39.54 -15.57
C ALA A 566 18.02 -38.71 -16.84
N VAL A 567 18.83 -38.96 -17.87
CA VAL A 567 18.80 -38.19 -19.11
C VAL A 567 18.19 -39.03 -20.22
N THR A 568 17.13 -38.52 -20.84
CA THR A 568 16.48 -39.11 -22.01
C THR A 568 16.63 -38.18 -23.20
N LEU A 569 17.16 -38.68 -24.31
CA LEU A 569 17.23 -37.96 -25.58
C LEU A 569 16.05 -38.39 -26.46
N ARG A 570 15.19 -37.46 -26.86
CA ARG A 570 14.11 -37.72 -27.82
C ARG A 570 14.45 -37.07 -29.16
N ALA A 571 14.51 -37.87 -30.22
CA ALA A 571 14.58 -37.38 -31.59
C ALA A 571 13.15 -37.08 -32.06
N THR A 572 12.74 -35.81 -32.03
CA THR A 572 11.41 -35.40 -32.52
C THR A 572 11.53 -34.98 -33.97
N ALA A 573 10.97 -35.76 -34.90
CA ALA A 573 11.23 -35.58 -36.32
C ALA A 573 10.52 -34.38 -37.00
N THR A 574 9.61 -33.61 -36.34
CA THR A 574 8.65 -32.81 -37.14
C THR A 574 8.03 -31.53 -36.54
N GLN A 575 8.51 -30.91 -35.45
CA GLN A 575 7.94 -29.62 -34.99
C GLN A 575 8.97 -28.61 -34.49
N ARG A 576 8.84 -27.33 -34.92
CA ARG A 576 9.57 -26.14 -34.41
C ARG A 576 9.41 -25.89 -32.88
N ILE A 577 8.65 -26.73 -32.18
CA ILE A 577 8.51 -26.74 -30.72
C ILE A 577 9.72 -27.41 -30.03
N GLY A 578 10.63 -27.99 -30.83
CA GLY A 578 11.73 -28.86 -30.43
C GLY A 578 12.85 -28.33 -29.53
N ASP A 579 13.06 -27.01 -29.44
CA ASP A 579 14.25 -26.47 -28.75
C ASP A 579 14.08 -26.32 -27.22
N VAL A 580 13.27 -27.18 -26.61
CA VAL A 580 12.99 -27.15 -25.17
C VAL A 580 13.34 -28.50 -24.54
N ALA A 581 14.31 -28.50 -23.64
CA ALA A 581 14.48 -29.60 -22.70
C ALA A 581 13.60 -29.37 -21.47
N ARG A 582 13.03 -30.45 -20.94
CA ARG A 582 12.28 -30.43 -19.68
C ARG A 582 13.11 -31.11 -18.60
N ILE A 583 13.41 -30.38 -17.53
CA ILE A 583 14.11 -30.91 -16.35
C ILE A 583 13.11 -30.90 -15.20
N VAL A 584 12.76 -32.08 -14.71
CA VAL A 584 11.93 -32.26 -13.52
C VAL A 584 12.86 -32.59 -12.35
N LEU A 585 12.87 -31.71 -11.35
CA LEU A 585 13.66 -31.89 -10.13
C LEU A 585 12.79 -32.44 -9.00
N ASP A 586 13.32 -33.44 -8.30
CA ASP A 586 12.79 -33.90 -7.02
C ASP A 586 13.34 -33.05 -5.85
N GLN A 587 12.75 -33.22 -4.67
CA GLN A 587 13.16 -32.52 -3.44
C GLN A 587 14.64 -32.74 -3.11
N ASN A 588 15.14 -33.98 -3.25
CA ASN A 588 16.52 -34.34 -2.92
C ASN A 588 17.54 -33.65 -3.83
N SER A 589 17.20 -33.48 -5.11
CA SER A 589 18.07 -32.83 -6.08
C SER A 589 18.13 -31.32 -5.84
N VAL A 590 17.00 -30.68 -5.51
CA VAL A 590 17.00 -29.27 -5.10
C VAL A 590 17.79 -29.07 -3.81
N GLU A 591 17.69 -30.00 -2.86
CA GLU A 591 18.55 -30.00 -1.66
C GLU A 591 20.03 -30.17 -1.99
N SER A 592 20.38 -31.07 -2.92
CA SER A 592 21.76 -31.29 -3.36
C SER A 592 22.34 -30.02 -4.00
N LEU A 593 21.58 -29.37 -4.88
CA LEU A 593 21.96 -28.07 -5.46
C LEU A 593 22.09 -26.98 -4.40
N SER A 594 21.21 -26.98 -3.41
CA SER A 594 21.32 -26.02 -2.30
C SER A 594 22.60 -26.25 -1.50
N ARG A 595 23.09 -27.50 -1.40
CA ARG A 595 24.33 -27.83 -0.68
C ARG A 595 25.59 -27.38 -1.42
N THR A 596 25.61 -27.40 -2.75
CA THR A 596 26.77 -26.96 -3.52
C THR A 596 27.04 -25.47 -3.33
N VAL A 597 25.99 -24.66 -3.15
CA VAL A 597 26.09 -23.23 -2.79
C VAL A 597 26.87 -23.01 -1.49
N PHE A 598 26.92 -23.98 -0.57
CA PHE A 598 27.66 -23.86 0.69
C PHE A 598 29.08 -24.42 0.66
N ALA A 599 29.35 -25.36 -0.24
CA ALA A 599 30.60 -26.11 -0.21
C ALA A 599 31.82 -25.20 -0.47
N ASP A 600 31.62 -24.09 -1.18
CA ASP A 600 32.69 -23.20 -1.64
C ASP A 600 33.27 -22.26 -0.55
N GLU A 601 32.58 -22.06 0.58
CA GLU A 601 32.96 -20.99 1.54
C GLU A 601 33.85 -21.44 2.72
N GLY A 602 34.39 -22.66 2.73
CA GLY A 602 35.34 -23.09 3.77
C GLY A 602 34.79 -23.06 5.22
N HIS A 603 33.49 -22.84 5.42
CA HIS A 603 32.81 -22.86 6.72
C HIS A 603 32.43 -24.28 7.17
N GLY A 604 32.90 -25.29 6.46
CA GLY A 604 32.79 -26.68 6.87
C GLY A 604 33.69 -26.96 8.07
N GLN A 605 33.07 -27.21 9.23
CA GLN A 605 33.68 -27.77 10.45
C GLN A 605 34.34 -26.80 11.45
N ALA A 606 34.09 -25.49 11.40
CA ALA A 606 34.32 -24.69 12.61
C ALA A 606 33.41 -25.26 13.72
N GLY A 607 33.98 -25.72 14.83
CA GLY A 607 33.25 -26.35 15.93
C GLY A 607 32.05 -25.50 16.36
N LEU A 608 30.97 -26.14 16.83
CA LEU A 608 29.71 -25.49 17.21
C LEU A 608 29.97 -24.24 18.06
N VAL A 609 29.86 -23.07 17.43
CA VAL A 609 30.09 -21.79 18.10
C VAL A 609 28.94 -21.54 19.08
N ARG A 610 29.26 -20.95 20.23
CA ARG A 610 28.24 -20.50 21.17
C ARG A 610 27.35 -19.47 20.48
N CYS A 611 26.03 -19.64 20.54
CA CYS A 611 25.11 -18.69 19.92
C CYS A 611 25.34 -17.28 20.52
N THR A 612 25.67 -16.32 19.66
CA THR A 612 25.77 -14.91 20.04
C THR A 612 24.54 -14.15 19.57
N MET A 613 24.05 -13.21 20.37
CA MET A 613 23.06 -12.25 19.89
C MET A 613 23.78 -11.17 19.07
N PRO A 614 23.27 -10.79 17.88
CA PRO A 614 23.85 -9.72 17.10
C PRO A 614 23.91 -8.42 17.93
N ARG A 615 25.05 -7.72 17.86
CA ARG A 615 25.19 -6.42 18.53
C ARG A 615 24.20 -5.43 17.89
N ALA A 616 23.63 -4.54 18.70
CA ALA A 616 22.85 -3.42 18.19
C ALA A 616 23.82 -2.47 17.48
N GLY A 617 23.88 -2.55 16.16
CA GLY A 617 24.65 -1.64 15.30
C GLY A 617 23.71 -0.78 14.46
N ASN A 618 24.30 0.05 13.59
CA ASN A 618 23.57 0.78 12.55
C ASN A 618 23.08 -0.20 11.48
N LEU A 619 22.02 -0.93 11.80
CA LEU A 619 21.39 -1.90 10.91
C LEU A 619 20.39 -1.18 9.99
N SER A 620 20.34 -1.60 8.74
CA SER A 620 19.35 -1.08 7.79
C SER A 620 17.94 -1.63 8.11
N ARG A 621 16.90 -0.99 7.57
CA ARG A 621 15.51 -1.39 7.83
C ARG A 621 15.24 -2.80 7.30
N GLY A 622 14.52 -3.60 8.09
CA GLY A 622 14.09 -4.94 7.68
C GLY A 622 13.14 -4.97 6.49
N TRP A 623 12.96 -6.17 5.93
CA TRP A 623 12.00 -6.41 4.85
C TRP A 623 10.58 -5.99 5.21
N SER A 624 9.92 -5.34 4.25
CA SER A 624 8.51 -4.91 4.36
C SER A 624 7.72 -5.05 3.06
N ASP A 625 8.39 -5.32 1.94
CA ASP A 625 7.74 -5.61 0.67
C ASP A 625 7.05 -6.98 0.69
N LEU A 626 5.88 -7.08 0.07
CA LEU A 626 5.07 -8.29 0.13
C LEU A 626 5.77 -9.49 -0.53
N GLY A 627 6.51 -9.28 -1.63
CA GLY A 627 7.28 -10.34 -2.29
C GLY A 627 8.39 -10.85 -1.38
N GLN A 628 9.19 -9.96 -0.80
CA GLN A 628 10.22 -10.31 0.18
C GLN A 628 9.66 -11.09 1.38
N LEU A 629 8.53 -10.63 1.93
CA LEU A 629 7.85 -11.30 3.05
C LEU A 629 7.30 -12.68 2.66
N ALA A 630 6.79 -12.84 1.44
CA ALA A 630 6.37 -14.14 0.92
C ALA A 630 7.57 -15.08 0.72
N TYR A 631 8.67 -14.58 0.14
CA TYR A 631 9.91 -15.34 0.01
C TYR A 631 10.40 -15.84 1.37
N LEU A 632 10.48 -14.96 2.38
CA LEU A 632 10.82 -15.35 3.75
C LEU A 632 9.93 -16.48 4.25
N ARG A 633 8.61 -16.40 4.02
CA ARG A 633 7.68 -17.43 4.48
C ARG A 633 7.88 -18.78 3.79
N PHE A 634 7.93 -18.78 2.46
CA PHE A 634 7.78 -20.00 1.67
C PHE A 634 9.11 -20.66 1.32
N GLU A 635 10.18 -19.88 1.17
CA GLU A 635 11.50 -20.36 0.79
C GLU A 635 12.44 -20.54 2.00
N ILE A 636 12.24 -19.75 3.07
CA ILE A 636 13.10 -19.80 4.26
C ILE A 636 12.39 -20.48 5.44
N THR A 637 11.36 -19.85 6.00
CA THR A 637 10.86 -20.25 7.32
C THR A 637 10.11 -21.57 7.28
N ARG A 638 9.26 -21.83 6.29
CA ARG A 638 8.53 -23.10 6.19
C ARG A 638 9.47 -24.31 5.98
N PRO A 639 10.39 -24.30 5.00
CA PRO A 639 11.34 -25.41 4.84
C PRO A 639 12.23 -25.57 6.07
N MET A 640 12.67 -24.46 6.68
CA MET A 640 13.46 -24.49 7.92
C MET A 640 12.71 -25.21 9.03
N LEU A 641 11.49 -24.78 9.37
CA LEU A 641 10.74 -25.37 10.49
C LEU A 641 10.40 -26.84 10.24
N ALA A 642 10.18 -27.24 8.98
CA ALA A 642 9.97 -28.64 8.62
C ALA A 642 11.23 -29.49 8.90
N SER A 643 12.39 -29.08 8.37
CA SER A 643 13.65 -29.81 8.55
C SER A 643 14.16 -29.80 9.99
N VAL A 644 14.04 -28.66 10.68
CA VAL A 644 14.47 -28.54 12.09
C VAL A 644 13.71 -29.51 12.98
N ARG A 645 12.39 -29.65 12.78
CA ARG A 645 11.56 -30.63 13.49
C ARG A 645 11.99 -32.07 13.20
N GLU A 646 12.36 -32.36 11.95
CA GLU A 646 12.86 -33.68 11.54
C GLU A 646 14.30 -33.97 12.01
N GLY A 647 14.96 -33.01 12.66
CA GLY A 647 16.38 -33.12 13.03
C GLY A 647 17.32 -33.16 11.82
N SER A 648 16.83 -32.76 10.64
CA SER A 648 17.58 -32.74 9.39
C SER A 648 18.19 -31.35 9.16
N LYS A 649 19.27 -31.29 8.37
CA LYS A 649 19.88 -30.01 8.00
C LYS A 649 18.95 -29.29 7.00
N PRO A 650 18.50 -28.06 7.29
CA PRO A 650 17.56 -27.30 6.44
C PRO A 650 18.28 -26.71 5.20
N ALA A 651 18.88 -27.54 4.36
CA ALA A 651 19.78 -27.10 3.28
C ALA A 651 19.15 -26.06 2.34
N ILE A 652 17.90 -26.29 1.92
CA ILE A 652 17.15 -25.33 1.08
C ILE A 652 16.99 -24.00 1.80
N ALA A 653 16.54 -24.02 3.06
CA ALA A 653 16.30 -22.79 3.81
C ALA A 653 17.59 -22.03 4.09
N VAL A 654 18.72 -22.70 4.31
CA VAL A 654 20.01 -22.03 4.51
C VAL A 654 20.40 -21.29 3.23
N ALA A 655 20.14 -21.86 2.05
CA ALA A 655 20.58 -21.30 0.79
C ALA A 655 19.66 -20.15 0.39
N ALA A 656 18.34 -20.35 0.59
CA ALA A 656 17.34 -19.32 0.44
C ALA A 656 17.58 -18.14 1.41
N ALA A 657 17.98 -18.42 2.66
CA ALA A 657 18.32 -17.40 3.65
C ALA A 657 19.48 -16.53 3.17
N ARG A 658 20.58 -17.14 2.71
CA ARG A 658 21.73 -16.41 2.17
C ARG A 658 21.39 -15.56 0.96
N LEU A 659 20.59 -16.09 0.03
CA LEU A 659 20.07 -15.33 -1.11
C LEU A 659 19.29 -14.08 -0.65
N GLY A 660 18.51 -14.22 0.43
CA GLY A 660 17.81 -13.12 1.09
C GLY A 660 18.70 -12.22 1.95
N GLY A 661 20.00 -12.47 2.05
CA GLY A 661 20.90 -11.74 2.96
C GLY A 661 20.61 -12.00 4.45
N PHE A 662 20.09 -13.18 4.77
CA PHE A 662 20.02 -13.74 6.13
C PHE A 662 21.12 -14.79 6.30
N GLU A 663 21.44 -15.07 7.55
CA GLU A 663 22.26 -16.19 7.96
C GLU A 663 21.39 -17.18 8.73
N LEU A 664 21.45 -18.44 8.30
CA LEU A 664 20.87 -19.59 9.01
C LEU A 664 22.00 -20.52 9.40
N ASP A 665 22.43 -20.45 10.65
CA ASP A 665 23.61 -21.16 11.15
C ASP A 665 23.29 -22.04 12.36
N ARG A 666 24.04 -23.13 12.51
CA ARG A 666 23.89 -24.04 13.65
C ARG A 666 24.82 -23.60 14.77
N CYS A 667 24.26 -23.38 15.95
CA CYS A 667 25.01 -22.93 17.12
C CYS A 667 24.55 -23.65 18.39
N ARG A 668 25.29 -23.48 19.50
CA ARG A 668 24.92 -24.09 20.79
C ARG A 668 24.41 -23.03 21.77
N LEU A 669 23.20 -23.22 22.28
CA LEU A 669 22.58 -22.40 23.33
C LEU A 669 21.99 -23.35 24.37
N ALA A 670 22.21 -23.05 25.67
CA ALA A 670 21.69 -23.89 26.76
C ALA A 670 22.12 -25.37 26.71
N GLY A 671 23.29 -25.67 26.13
CA GLY A 671 23.76 -27.05 25.96
C GLY A 671 23.08 -27.82 24.81
N ARG A 672 22.00 -27.30 24.22
CA ARG A 672 21.28 -27.86 23.06
C ARG A 672 21.81 -27.27 21.75
N ASN A 673 21.71 -28.06 20.68
CA ASN A 673 21.96 -27.58 19.33
C ASN A 673 20.75 -26.78 18.86
N GLN A 674 21.01 -25.65 18.23
CA GLN A 674 20.00 -24.70 17.78
C GLN A 674 20.32 -24.25 16.36
N TRP A 675 19.27 -23.97 15.59
CA TRP A 675 19.36 -23.23 14.34
C TRP A 675 19.03 -21.77 14.59
N ARG A 676 19.97 -20.88 14.28
CA ARG A 676 19.83 -19.43 14.42
C ARG A 676 19.54 -18.81 13.07
N LEU A 677 18.42 -18.11 12.95
CA LEU A 677 18.07 -17.27 11.80
C LEU A 677 18.22 -15.79 12.18
N HIS A 678 19.06 -15.05 11.47
CA HIS A 678 19.22 -13.61 11.67
C HIS A 678 19.68 -12.89 10.41
N ALA A 679 19.52 -11.57 10.35
CA ALA A 679 20.07 -10.75 9.26
C ALA A 679 21.25 -9.92 9.79
N PRO A 680 22.49 -10.13 9.29
CA PRO A 680 23.67 -9.44 9.82
C PRO A 680 23.67 -7.93 9.55
N LEU A 681 22.99 -7.49 8.48
CA LEU A 681 22.98 -6.10 8.00
C LEU A 681 21.63 -5.39 8.16
N ARG A 682 20.61 -6.07 8.71
CA ARG A 682 19.24 -5.55 8.82
C ARG A 682 18.65 -5.76 10.22
N ASP A 683 17.84 -4.81 10.68
CA ASP A 683 17.18 -4.87 11.99
C ASP A 683 15.90 -5.72 11.91
N GLU A 684 16.07 -7.04 11.77
CA GLU A 684 14.98 -8.01 11.61
C GLU A 684 14.74 -8.90 12.82
N GLY A 685 15.53 -8.70 13.88
CA GLY A 685 15.54 -9.56 15.04
C GLY A 685 16.37 -10.83 14.84
N SER A 686 16.19 -11.80 15.72
CA SER A 686 16.88 -13.08 15.66
C SER A 686 15.97 -14.19 16.18
N ALA A 687 16.06 -15.37 15.59
CA ALA A 687 15.31 -16.52 16.05
C ALA A 687 16.21 -17.74 16.22
N PHE A 688 15.90 -18.55 17.22
CA PHE A 688 16.63 -19.75 17.59
C PHE A 688 15.62 -20.89 17.70
N PHE A 689 15.93 -22.02 17.09
CA PHE A 689 15.06 -23.20 17.06
C PHE A 689 15.83 -24.45 17.48
N ALA A 690 15.31 -25.18 18.47
CA ALA A 690 15.88 -26.43 18.94
C ALA A 690 15.78 -27.50 17.85
N GLU A 691 16.85 -28.27 17.67
CA GLU A 691 16.91 -29.31 16.65
C GLU A 691 16.24 -30.61 17.11
N GLY A 692 15.34 -31.17 16.28
CA GLY A 692 14.70 -32.47 16.49
C GLY A 692 13.48 -32.47 17.41
N GLU A 693 12.89 -31.31 17.69
CA GLU A 693 11.85 -31.15 18.72
C GLU A 693 10.60 -30.49 18.13
N GLU A 694 9.43 -30.77 18.73
CA GLU A 694 8.21 -30.02 18.41
C GLU A 694 8.26 -28.62 19.05
N LEU A 695 7.58 -27.65 18.44
CA LEU A 695 7.66 -26.24 18.86
C LEU A 695 6.68 -25.95 20.00
N ASP A 696 6.73 -26.72 21.08
CA ASP A 696 5.73 -26.64 22.15
C ASP A 696 5.95 -25.42 23.02
N LYS A 697 7.20 -25.15 23.42
CA LYS A 697 7.56 -24.05 24.31
C LYS A 697 8.25 -22.93 23.55
N VAL A 698 7.57 -21.81 23.35
CA VAL A 698 8.13 -20.66 22.61
C VAL A 698 8.28 -19.44 23.49
N VAL A 699 9.48 -18.85 23.50
CA VAL A 699 9.77 -17.60 24.17
C VAL A 699 9.88 -16.48 23.13
N LEU A 700 9.00 -15.50 23.25
CA LEU A 700 9.05 -14.25 22.50
C LEU A 700 9.65 -13.17 23.39
N SER A 701 10.69 -12.52 22.90
CA SER A 701 11.30 -11.37 23.55
C SER A 701 11.49 -10.24 22.55
N TYR A 702 11.99 -9.11 23.01
CA TYR A 702 12.35 -7.97 22.19
C TYR A 702 13.69 -7.39 22.65
N ARG A 703 14.30 -6.62 21.75
CA ARG A 703 15.45 -5.76 22.02
C ARG A 703 14.95 -4.32 22.03
N SER A 704 15.43 -3.50 22.95
CA SER A 704 15.30 -2.04 22.89
C SER A 704 16.63 -1.47 22.40
N PRO A 705 16.64 -0.33 21.66
CA PRO A 705 17.88 0.37 21.33
C PRO A 705 18.74 0.63 22.57
N ASP A 706 18.09 0.94 23.69
CA ASP A 706 18.76 1.36 24.93
C ASP A 706 18.99 0.19 25.89
N SER A 707 18.38 -0.98 25.66
CA SER A 707 18.49 -2.12 26.56
C SER A 707 18.33 -3.48 25.88
N ALA A 708 19.29 -4.36 26.14
CA ALA A 708 19.23 -5.77 25.79
C ALA A 708 18.65 -6.63 26.93
N LEU A 709 18.16 -6.04 28.01
CA LEU A 709 17.73 -6.76 29.22
C LEU A 709 16.62 -7.77 28.90
N ALA A 710 15.56 -7.35 28.23
CA ALA A 710 14.46 -8.25 27.85
C ALA A 710 14.96 -9.43 27.02
N ALA A 711 15.79 -9.20 25.99
CA ALA A 711 16.41 -10.25 25.20
C ALA A 711 17.27 -11.22 26.04
N ARG A 712 18.03 -10.73 27.03
CA ARG A 712 18.82 -11.55 27.96
C ARG A 712 17.94 -12.39 28.87
N ILE A 713 16.88 -11.79 29.44
CA ILE A 713 15.86 -12.48 30.24
C ILE A 713 15.19 -13.57 29.41
N GLY A 714 14.83 -13.26 28.16
CA GLY A 714 14.26 -14.22 27.21
C GLY A 714 15.19 -15.40 26.94
N ALA A 715 16.46 -15.14 26.66
CA ALA A 715 17.45 -16.20 26.46
C ALA A 715 17.69 -17.06 27.71
N ALA A 716 17.73 -16.45 28.90
CA ALA A 716 17.89 -17.17 30.16
C ALA A 716 16.65 -18.02 30.48
N THR A 717 15.46 -17.46 30.28
CA THR A 717 14.19 -18.19 30.46
C THR A 717 14.07 -19.32 29.47
N PHE A 718 14.38 -19.09 28.19
CA PHE A 718 14.44 -20.13 27.16
C PHE A 718 15.36 -21.28 27.56
N SER A 719 16.55 -20.97 28.08
CA SER A 719 17.51 -21.98 28.54
C SER A 719 17.00 -22.79 29.74
N ARG A 720 16.31 -22.17 30.69
CA ARG A 720 15.86 -22.83 31.94
C ARG A 720 14.51 -23.52 31.80
N TRP A 721 13.68 -23.04 30.89
CA TRP A 721 12.36 -23.60 30.60
C TRP A 721 12.43 -24.72 29.54
N GLU A 722 13.63 -24.96 29.01
CA GLU A 722 13.88 -25.89 27.90
C GLU A 722 13.01 -25.54 26.70
N GLY A 723 12.99 -24.25 26.34
CA GLY A 723 12.22 -23.77 25.20
C GLY A 723 12.69 -24.37 23.88
N ASP A 724 11.76 -24.52 22.95
CA ASP A 724 11.98 -25.09 21.62
C ASP A 724 12.19 -24.01 20.56
N ALA A 725 11.63 -22.82 20.78
CA ALA A 725 12.04 -21.62 20.03
C ALA A 725 12.20 -20.38 20.91
N LEU A 726 13.19 -19.56 20.58
CA LEU A 726 13.37 -18.21 21.10
C LEU A 726 13.34 -17.24 19.93
N ILE A 727 12.42 -16.28 19.94
CA ILE A 727 12.35 -15.23 18.91
C ILE A 727 12.52 -13.88 19.60
N VAL A 728 13.53 -13.13 19.17
CA VAL A 728 13.88 -11.81 19.69
C VAL A 728 13.52 -10.77 18.64
N ALA A 729 12.44 -10.03 18.87
CA ALA A 729 12.01 -8.93 18.02
C ALA A 729 13.01 -7.76 18.09
N PRO A 730 13.20 -7.01 16.99
CA PRO A 730 14.11 -5.86 16.98
C PRO A 730 13.61 -4.71 17.86
N ARG A 731 12.30 -4.56 18.04
CA ARG A 731 11.66 -3.52 18.88
C ARG A 731 10.42 -4.07 19.57
N SER A 732 9.99 -3.42 20.66
CA SER A 732 8.79 -3.81 21.42
C SER A 732 7.47 -3.49 20.69
N ASP A 733 7.47 -2.50 19.80
CA ASP A 733 6.30 -1.97 19.08
C ASP A 733 5.96 -2.75 17.79
N THR A 734 6.94 -3.43 17.17
CA THR A 734 6.72 -4.26 15.97
C THR A 734 5.73 -5.38 16.22
N LEU A 735 5.66 -5.89 17.46
CA LEU A 735 4.67 -6.88 17.89
C LEU A 735 3.21 -6.43 17.75
N PHE A 736 2.93 -5.12 17.54
CA PHE A 736 1.58 -4.56 17.71
C PHE A 736 1.08 -3.63 16.60
N ARG A 737 1.92 -3.10 15.71
CA ARG A 737 1.51 -1.97 14.85
C ARG A 737 1.29 -2.30 13.37
N SER A 738 1.96 -3.31 12.79
CA SER A 738 1.76 -3.64 11.37
C SER A 738 2.15 -5.08 11.06
N SER A 739 1.27 -5.88 10.46
CA SER A 739 1.54 -7.26 10.02
C SER A 739 2.42 -7.33 8.75
N ARG A 740 3.42 -6.46 8.65
CA ARG A 740 4.21 -6.20 7.44
C ARG A 740 5.71 -6.24 7.71
N SER A 741 6.16 -6.95 8.74
CA SER A 741 7.58 -7.18 9.01
C SER A 741 7.97 -8.64 8.82
N SER A 742 9.26 -8.88 8.59
CA SER A 742 9.83 -10.23 8.55
C SER A 742 9.61 -11.01 9.84
N PHE A 743 9.70 -10.32 10.98
CA PHE A 743 9.39 -10.88 12.29
C PHE A 743 7.95 -11.43 12.35
N ASP A 744 6.96 -10.69 11.83
CA ASP A 744 5.56 -11.14 11.84
C ASP A 744 5.36 -12.41 11.00
N VAL A 745 6.01 -12.47 9.84
CA VAL A 745 5.95 -13.63 8.95
C VAL A 745 6.56 -14.85 9.63
N LEU A 746 7.71 -14.67 10.28
CA LEU A 746 8.37 -15.73 11.03
C LEU A 746 7.47 -16.21 12.18
N TRP A 747 6.96 -15.29 12.98
CA TRP A 747 6.06 -15.60 14.09
C TRP A 747 4.81 -16.35 13.63
N GLN A 748 4.14 -15.88 12.57
CA GLN A 748 3.00 -16.58 11.98
C GLN A 748 3.35 -17.98 11.50
N SER A 749 4.56 -18.19 10.99
CA SER A 749 5.02 -19.51 10.54
C SER A 749 5.22 -20.47 11.71
N VAL A 750 5.76 -19.97 12.83
CA VAL A 750 5.90 -20.72 14.08
C VAL A 750 4.54 -21.10 14.66
N VAL A 751 3.62 -20.13 14.76
CA VAL A 751 2.26 -20.34 15.27
C VAL A 751 1.49 -21.38 14.44
N ARG A 752 1.72 -21.45 13.12
CA ARG A 752 1.13 -22.47 12.24
C ARG A 752 1.80 -23.83 12.40
N ALA A 753 3.12 -23.87 12.58
CA ALA A 753 3.82 -25.12 12.85
C ALA A 753 3.35 -25.78 14.15
N GLN A 754 2.88 -24.99 15.10
CA GLN A 754 2.25 -25.41 16.36
C GLN A 754 0.81 -25.94 16.23
N GLU A 755 0.14 -25.85 15.06
CA GLU A 755 -1.25 -26.33 14.89
C GLU A 755 -1.43 -27.83 15.13
N ARG A 756 -0.34 -28.60 15.13
CA ARG A 756 -0.36 -30.05 15.37
C ARG A 756 -0.14 -30.46 16.82
N SER A 757 0.25 -29.51 17.69
CA SER A 757 0.56 -29.80 19.09
C SER A 757 -0.58 -29.34 20.00
N ASP A 758 -0.95 -30.22 20.93
CA ASP A 758 -1.98 -29.98 21.94
C ASP A 758 -1.42 -29.29 23.21
N GLN A 759 -0.09 -29.20 23.34
CA GLN A 759 0.59 -28.71 24.57
C GLN A 759 1.38 -27.42 24.37
N VAL A 760 0.94 -26.57 23.45
CA VAL A 760 1.62 -25.32 23.12
C VAL A 760 1.60 -24.33 24.29
N SER A 761 2.79 -23.90 24.71
CA SER A 761 3.03 -22.89 25.73
C SER A 761 3.89 -21.76 25.18
N ILE A 762 3.37 -20.53 25.18
CA ILE A 762 4.07 -19.35 24.66
C ILE A 762 4.27 -18.35 25.80
N LEU A 763 5.51 -17.95 26.05
CA LEU A 763 5.82 -16.81 26.91
C LEU A 763 6.18 -15.62 26.04
N GLN A 764 5.54 -14.47 26.25
CA GLN A 764 5.99 -13.20 25.69
C GLN A 764 6.50 -12.26 26.78
N LEU A 765 7.76 -11.84 26.66
CA LEU A 765 8.34 -10.81 27.50
C LEU A 765 8.07 -9.42 26.92
N ARG A 766 7.70 -8.47 27.78
CA ARG A 766 7.32 -7.10 27.44
C ARG A 766 7.87 -6.11 28.45
N GLU A 767 7.98 -4.86 28.06
CA GLU A 767 8.33 -3.78 28.98
C GLU A 767 7.12 -3.43 29.84
N ALA A 768 7.32 -3.32 31.16
CA ALA A 768 6.25 -2.91 32.06
C ALA A 768 5.66 -1.56 31.60
N PRO A 769 4.33 -1.41 31.54
CA PRO A 769 3.73 -0.15 31.13
C PRO A 769 4.02 0.93 32.17
N ALA A 770 4.20 2.18 31.72
CA ALA A 770 4.44 3.34 32.59
C ALA A 770 3.40 3.48 33.73
N SER A 771 2.14 3.14 33.45
CA SER A 771 1.07 3.13 34.46
C SER A 771 1.29 2.13 35.60
N ALA A 772 2.02 1.04 35.36
CA ALA A 772 2.37 0.05 36.38
C ALA A 772 3.65 0.41 37.15
N LEU A 773 4.49 1.30 36.58
CA LEU A 773 5.77 1.74 37.17
C LEU A 773 5.61 2.78 38.30
N LEU A 774 4.41 3.32 38.51
CA LEU A 774 4.11 4.24 39.62
C LEU A 774 4.17 3.58 41.01
N ARG A 775 4.40 2.26 41.08
CA ARG A 775 4.47 1.49 42.32
C ARG A 775 5.85 0.87 42.46
N LYS A 776 6.45 1.01 43.65
CA LYS A 776 7.72 0.34 44.00
C LYS A 776 7.50 -1.17 44.07
N LEU A 777 7.73 -1.85 42.96
CA LEU A 777 7.74 -3.30 42.87
C LEU A 777 9.17 -3.79 43.08
N THR A 778 9.34 -4.85 43.87
CA THR A 778 10.63 -5.51 44.12
C THR A 778 10.90 -6.65 43.13
N GLN A 779 9.90 -6.96 42.31
CA GLN A 779 9.89 -7.97 41.26
C GLN A 779 10.59 -7.44 40.00
N GLU A 780 11.26 -8.34 39.29
CA GLU A 780 11.89 -8.02 38.00
C GLU A 780 11.00 -8.42 36.84
N VAL A 781 10.17 -9.47 37.02
CA VAL A 781 9.23 -9.96 36.02
C VAL A 781 7.87 -10.26 36.65
N VAL A 782 6.81 -9.73 36.08
CA VAL A 782 5.42 -10.00 36.51
C VAL A 782 4.69 -10.77 35.41
N ILE A 783 4.24 -11.99 35.69
CA ILE A 783 3.51 -12.82 34.72
C ILE A 783 2.01 -12.55 34.85
N ALA A 784 1.38 -12.02 33.79
CA ALA A 784 -0.07 -11.81 33.75
C ALA A 784 -0.81 -13.06 33.23
N ARG A 785 -1.73 -13.60 34.06
CA ARG A 785 -2.56 -14.78 33.73
C ARG A 785 -3.76 -14.50 32.80
N ASP A 786 -4.24 -13.26 32.79
CA ASP A 786 -5.65 -12.90 32.50
C ASP A 786 -6.27 -13.52 31.22
N ARG A 787 -5.57 -13.84 30.11
CA ARG A 787 -6.29 -13.91 28.80
C ARG A 787 -6.18 -15.12 27.89
N VAL A 788 -5.29 -16.09 28.09
CA VAL A 788 -5.18 -17.24 27.15
C VAL A 788 -4.58 -18.48 27.85
N GLY A 789 -5.46 -19.32 28.40
CA GLY A 789 -5.14 -20.59 29.07
C GLY A 789 -6.33 -21.04 29.92
N ALA A 790 -6.45 -22.34 30.20
CA ALA A 790 -7.43 -22.80 31.19
C ALA A 790 -7.15 -22.12 32.55
N PRO A 791 -8.16 -21.80 33.36
CA PRO A 791 -7.98 -21.24 34.71
C PRO A 791 -6.99 -22.03 35.57
N ASP A 792 -6.90 -23.33 35.33
CA ASP A 792 -6.07 -24.29 36.04
C ASP A 792 -4.69 -24.52 35.38
N ALA A 793 -4.29 -23.68 34.42
CA ALA A 793 -3.00 -23.82 33.76
C ALA A 793 -1.86 -23.65 34.77
N ASP A 794 -1.04 -24.69 34.90
CA ASP A 794 0.14 -24.68 35.75
C ASP A 794 1.25 -23.81 35.12
N PHE A 795 1.52 -22.66 35.75
CA PHE A 795 2.61 -21.74 35.39
C PHE A 795 3.84 -21.94 36.27
N GLU A 796 3.82 -22.88 37.23
CA GLU A 796 4.93 -23.11 38.15
C GLU A 796 6.22 -23.56 37.44
N PRO A 797 6.18 -24.37 36.36
CA PRO A 797 7.39 -24.69 35.59
C PRO A 797 8.04 -23.44 34.98
N LEU A 798 7.23 -22.49 34.51
CA LEU A 798 7.70 -21.23 33.91
C LEU A 798 8.28 -20.29 34.98
N LEU A 799 7.58 -20.13 36.11
CA LEU A 799 8.05 -19.34 37.24
C LEU A 799 9.34 -19.92 37.81
N SER A 800 9.40 -21.24 37.97
CA SER A 800 10.61 -21.95 38.41
C SER A 800 11.77 -21.74 37.45
N ALA A 801 11.53 -21.80 36.13
CA ALA A 801 12.54 -21.50 35.13
C ALA A 801 13.07 -20.07 35.24
N MET A 802 12.21 -19.07 35.45
CA MET A 802 12.62 -17.68 35.66
C MET A 802 13.41 -17.50 36.96
N ARG A 803 12.95 -18.09 38.07
CA ARG A 803 13.67 -18.05 39.36
C ARG A 803 15.04 -18.72 39.27
N ASN A 804 15.13 -19.85 38.57
CA ASN A 804 16.40 -20.54 38.27
C ASN A 804 17.30 -19.77 37.30
N ALA A 805 16.75 -18.81 36.55
CA ALA A 805 17.51 -17.83 35.78
C ALA A 805 17.98 -16.63 36.65
N GLY A 806 17.70 -16.65 37.95
CA GLY A 806 18.07 -15.60 38.91
C GLY A 806 17.05 -14.46 38.99
N LEU A 807 15.88 -14.61 38.37
CA LEU A 807 14.89 -13.54 38.27
C LEU A 807 13.87 -13.59 39.41
N ARG A 808 13.50 -12.42 39.93
CA ARG A 808 12.35 -12.30 40.84
C ARG A 808 11.06 -12.26 40.02
N ALA A 809 10.55 -13.44 39.69
CA ALA A 809 9.30 -13.62 38.95
C ALA A 809 8.12 -13.93 39.88
N GLU A 810 7.04 -13.17 39.72
CA GLU A 810 5.76 -13.38 40.43
C GLU A 810 4.60 -13.39 39.45
N LEU A 811 3.53 -14.08 39.84
CA LEU A 811 2.31 -14.22 39.05
C LEU A 811 1.33 -13.14 39.49
N ALA A 812 0.87 -12.32 38.55
CA ALA A 812 -0.19 -11.36 38.82
C ALA A 812 -1.49 -12.12 39.11
N ASP A 813 -2.05 -11.85 40.29
CA ASP A 813 -3.38 -12.28 40.71
C ASP A 813 -4.36 -11.09 40.64
N ALA A 814 -5.57 -11.28 41.19
CA ALA A 814 -6.59 -10.24 41.24
C ALA A 814 -6.31 -9.15 42.29
N ASP A 815 -5.13 -9.16 42.94
CA ASP A 815 -4.76 -8.15 43.92
C ASP A 815 -4.64 -6.77 43.24
N PRO A 816 -5.26 -5.73 43.80
CA PRO A 816 -5.13 -4.36 43.33
C PRO A 816 -3.69 -3.92 43.07
N ARG A 817 -2.67 -4.49 43.76
CA ARG A 817 -1.25 -4.18 43.55
C ARG A 817 -0.78 -4.41 42.11
N TRP A 818 -1.41 -5.33 41.38
CA TRP A 818 -1.10 -5.65 39.97
C TRP A 818 -1.94 -4.87 38.95
N ALA A 819 -2.80 -3.95 39.40
CA ALA A 819 -3.57 -3.09 38.51
C ALA A 819 -2.65 -2.37 37.51
N GLY A 820 -2.98 -2.46 36.23
CA GLY A 820 -2.18 -1.90 35.13
C GLY A 820 -1.34 -2.91 34.35
N PHE A 821 -1.08 -4.11 34.89
CA PHE A 821 -0.49 -5.23 34.14
C PHE A 821 -1.52 -5.99 33.28
N GLU A 822 -2.79 -5.61 33.36
CA GLU A 822 -3.97 -6.20 32.70
C GLU A 822 -4.14 -5.82 31.20
N ARG A 823 -3.12 -5.23 30.57
CA ARG A 823 -3.29 -4.54 29.27
C ARG A 823 -3.75 -5.50 28.15
N ARG A 824 -4.77 -5.05 27.39
CA ARG A 824 -5.49 -5.82 26.35
C ARG A 824 -4.53 -6.48 25.32
N PRO A 825 -4.87 -7.68 24.82
CA PRO A 825 -4.15 -8.33 23.73
C PRO A 825 -4.03 -7.38 22.54
N GLY A 826 -2.80 -7.10 22.09
CA GLY A 826 -2.58 -6.41 20.83
C GLY A 826 -3.05 -7.25 19.64
N THR A 827 -3.08 -6.67 18.45
CA THR A 827 -3.56 -7.28 17.20
C THR A 827 -2.92 -8.65 16.89
N ALA A 828 -1.68 -8.89 17.32
CA ALA A 828 -1.00 -10.19 17.20
C ALA A 828 -1.72 -11.37 17.89
N LEU A 829 -2.51 -11.11 18.94
CA LEU A 829 -3.28 -12.12 19.68
C LEU A 829 -4.63 -12.48 19.02
N ARG A 830 -5.06 -11.75 17.97
CA ARG A 830 -6.25 -12.13 17.17
C ARG A 830 -6.08 -13.48 16.47
N TYR A 831 -4.86 -13.86 16.13
CA TYR A 831 -4.57 -15.18 15.53
C TYR A 831 -4.61 -16.32 16.56
N LEU A 832 -4.26 -16.04 17.81
CA LEU A 832 -4.21 -17.04 18.89
C LEU A 832 -5.57 -17.28 19.55
N THR A 833 -6.45 -16.27 19.57
CA THR A 833 -7.83 -16.41 20.06
C THR A 833 -8.70 -17.36 19.23
N GLN A 834 -8.25 -17.76 18.03
CA GLN A 834 -8.90 -18.75 17.19
C GLN A 834 -8.46 -20.20 17.48
N THR A 835 -7.47 -20.41 18.35
CA THR A 835 -6.92 -21.73 18.66
C THR A 835 -7.18 -22.11 20.12
N SER A 836 -8.24 -22.89 20.35
CA SER A 836 -8.55 -23.49 21.65
C SER A 836 -7.41 -24.39 22.12
N GLY A 837 -6.98 -24.27 23.39
CA GLY A 837 -6.01 -25.18 24.02
C GLY A 837 -4.58 -24.63 24.18
N ARG A 838 -4.23 -23.52 23.52
CA ARG A 838 -2.88 -22.93 23.65
C ARG A 838 -2.74 -22.14 24.95
N ARG A 839 -1.63 -22.35 25.68
CA ARG A 839 -1.28 -21.60 26.90
C ARG A 839 -0.39 -20.42 26.50
N TYR A 840 -0.76 -19.22 26.90
CA TYR A 840 0.01 -18.02 26.56
C TYR A 840 0.14 -17.09 27.76
N ALA A 841 1.39 -16.77 28.11
CA ALA A 841 1.76 -15.93 29.24
C ALA A 841 2.40 -14.63 28.74
N ILE A 842 2.09 -13.52 29.42
CA ILE A 842 2.80 -12.24 29.22
C ILE A 842 3.63 -11.97 30.47
N GLY A 843 4.96 -11.93 30.33
CA GLY A 843 5.88 -11.51 31.37
C GLY A 843 6.26 -10.04 31.19
N TRP A 844 5.89 -9.19 32.14
CA TRP A 844 6.26 -7.77 32.17
C TRP A 844 7.58 -7.58 32.89
N VAL A 845 8.61 -7.15 32.17
CA VAL A 845 9.95 -6.85 32.64
C VAL A 845 9.97 -5.43 33.21
N ILE A 846 10.36 -5.30 34.47
CA ILE A 846 10.49 -4.03 35.18
C ILE A 846 11.95 -3.60 35.11
N MET A 847 12.23 -2.45 34.48
CA MET A 847 13.59 -1.96 34.31
C MET A 847 13.98 -1.05 35.49
N PRO A 848 15.16 -1.23 36.10
CA PRO A 848 15.55 -0.48 37.30
C PRO A 848 15.71 1.03 37.05
N GLU A 849 16.02 1.44 35.81
CA GLU A 849 16.10 2.86 35.41
C GLU A 849 14.74 3.56 35.30
N GLN A 850 13.63 2.82 35.39
CA GLN A 850 12.26 3.33 35.23
C GLN A 850 11.51 3.50 36.56
N VAL A 851 12.16 3.19 37.68
CA VAL A 851 11.60 3.41 39.02
C VAL A 851 12.03 4.82 39.46
N PRO A 852 11.08 5.77 39.67
CA PRO A 852 11.40 7.12 40.10
C PRO A 852 12.00 7.21 41.51
#